data_AF-A0A2W6TCI0-F1
#
_entry.id   AF-A0A2W6TCI0-F1
#
_cell.length_a   1.000
_cell.length_b   1.000
_cell.length_c   1.000
_cell.angle_alpha   90.00
_cell.angle_beta   90.00
_cell.angle_gamma   90.00
#
_symmetry.space_group_name_H-M   'P 1'
#
loop_
_entity.id
_entity.type
_entity.pdbx_description
1 polymer ?
#
loop_
_entity_poly.entity_id
_entity_poly.type
_entity_poly.pdbx_seq_one_letter_code
_entity_poly.pdbx_strand_id
1 'polypeptide(L)'
;MPDSFAIIHTWPDLRNAEYEVVQRLIGAAANIGRSVAVIDNNGVVVWSSPGMGLRAGQVLPRDSVRFSIALHFESPRVLDIYSYYTIWQPIDFYYDFGYQPSIDKFSTHNDLISCDSDIADAHALNIFTGLGRRPSGPLPRMFHMVAEPYLEPAIDADAKLFYIGINWERIGRPKGRFHDVLVSLDSKGLTSIYGPEKILGVAPWEGFKTYEGELPFDGQSVKRAINRAGICLALSSGPHKRAGIMSNRLFEGLAGGGAVIATPNPIIDKHFRDVVYLVDDSRGEDALGQLVLEAVREIRSDTAEARRRVLEGQRILRELCSLERSIEQLFETHDERVAHFGRNFLADAEATVILIDDYGAPARIRDRIEEYRGQLRSAINLHVICDPAVAQQLADERTGGAIRALTIHPCAYDPSPSVFDGIKPVSERTGPIVLRILADLRTPSFLIAGTNEIVFVDHLASLTRALADNPSAAMASSAMLRETYNGPVSRARTLLELRATSFDTVANVTGATAPRGRFLFRKSLAKGGVAELMALMDGEEHRYFQLAALLEGPVAQTGYASLVLDEALAAPPRSPAEPAEYQCQAIRDRVAQHANWPELKRRYAKADAEPLSGVIQAAGRGSSKGLIIAGKMLETIAGGDGASYLAAGFSQPEPDLTWLAAERGVINFELATDIAAEDPEIALTMSGRRSLETGRQQHCTFLINGMSCAYLPVPEELSTVRLRIPRNLLTASRAIRLEIVPDHLEPVSPDAGLNDSRELAVALIAFGVMPQASVELPVLQPNKMHDAGEGGSGSEALVRGFYEPEPGLTWMAGTSASIRFRVSQTVIRPVLRLGLWGRCSEEGERQIMRFSLNKQRLDDLILEDRQNVIDVSLGTLAPIGAQYNLEIRLRHAEIAEDKNGNLLDGRLLGLAVTGIGVFGGEPEVAVSLGSHEGGKTEDDVDELF
;
A
#
# COMPACT_ATOMS: atom_id res chain seq x y z
N MET A 1 29.75 -0.50 -14.86
CA MET A 1 29.69 0.23 -16.15
C MET A 1 29.27 1.66 -15.83
N PRO A 2 30.04 2.69 -16.20
CA PRO A 2 29.77 4.07 -15.76
C PRO A 2 28.51 4.69 -16.40
N ASP A 3 27.94 4.08 -17.45
CA ASP A 3 26.92 4.68 -18.31
C ASP A 3 25.55 3.97 -18.28
N SER A 4 25.27 3.23 -17.20
CA SER A 4 24.00 2.50 -17.03
C SER A 4 23.20 2.96 -15.81
N PHE A 5 21.87 2.87 -15.91
CA PHE A 5 20.94 3.15 -14.81
C PHE A 5 19.85 2.07 -14.73
N ALA A 6 19.10 2.05 -13.63
CA ALA A 6 17.95 1.17 -13.47
C ALA A 6 16.63 1.95 -13.34
N ILE A 7 15.53 1.33 -13.75
CA ILE A 7 14.17 1.84 -13.58
C ILE A 7 13.40 0.81 -12.76
N ILE A 8 12.74 1.26 -11.70
CA ILE A 8 11.83 0.43 -10.92
C ILE A 8 10.45 0.46 -11.57
N HIS A 9 9.97 -0.70 -11.98
CA HIS A 9 8.66 -0.93 -12.55
C HIS A 9 7.79 -1.62 -11.50
N THR A 10 6.82 -0.89 -10.97
CA THR A 10 6.01 -1.26 -9.79
C THR A 10 5.22 -2.54 -10.03
N TRP A 11 4.63 -2.68 -11.22
CA TRP A 11 3.77 -3.80 -11.59
C TRP A 11 4.24 -4.49 -12.88
N PRO A 12 5.31 -5.30 -12.85
CA PRO A 12 5.90 -5.95 -14.03
C PRO A 12 4.96 -6.80 -14.85
N ASP A 13 3.93 -7.37 -14.22
CA ASP A 13 2.95 -8.23 -14.87
C ASP A 13 1.80 -7.46 -15.53
N LEU A 14 1.71 -6.14 -15.30
CA LEU A 14 0.66 -5.29 -15.85
C LEU A 14 1.22 -4.41 -16.97
N ARG A 15 0.55 -4.47 -18.13
CA ARG A 15 0.78 -3.51 -19.21
C ARG A 15 -0.12 -2.30 -18.98
N ASN A 16 0.38 -1.33 -18.23
CA ASN A 16 -0.34 -0.13 -17.82
C ASN A 16 0.41 1.15 -18.26
N ALA A 17 -0.04 2.31 -17.77
CA ALA A 17 0.59 3.59 -18.08
C ALA A 17 2.06 3.67 -17.60
N GLU A 18 2.43 2.97 -16.52
CA GLU A 18 3.80 2.90 -16.04
C GLU A 18 4.68 2.11 -17.02
N TYR A 19 4.22 0.95 -17.49
CA TYR A 19 4.92 0.15 -18.50
C TYR A 19 5.22 0.97 -19.77
N GLU A 20 4.26 1.80 -20.21
CA GLU A 20 4.45 2.71 -21.35
C GLU A 20 5.57 3.72 -21.11
N VAL A 21 5.65 4.29 -19.90
CA VAL A 21 6.74 5.20 -19.53
C VAL A 21 8.08 4.47 -19.47
N VAL A 22 8.11 3.23 -18.99
CA VAL A 22 9.31 2.38 -19.04
C VAL A 22 9.79 2.20 -20.48
N GLN A 23 8.90 1.91 -21.43
CA GLN A 23 9.28 1.79 -22.85
C GLN A 23 9.84 3.10 -23.42
N ARG A 24 9.30 4.25 -23.01
CA ARG A 24 9.80 5.58 -23.42
C ARG A 24 11.19 5.85 -22.87
N LEU A 25 11.45 5.52 -21.61
CA LEU A 25 12.77 5.65 -21.01
C LEU A 25 13.79 4.71 -21.65
N ILE A 26 13.40 3.50 -22.03
CA ILE A 26 14.25 2.58 -22.82
C ILE A 26 14.61 3.20 -24.17
N GLY A 27 13.61 3.75 -24.88
CA GLY A 27 13.83 4.44 -26.15
C GLY A 27 14.76 5.65 -26.01
N ALA A 28 14.51 6.51 -25.02
CA ALA A 28 15.33 7.68 -24.74
C ALA A 28 16.77 7.28 -24.39
N ALA A 29 16.97 6.28 -23.51
CA ALA A 29 18.30 5.78 -23.17
C ALA A 29 19.05 5.27 -24.40
N ALA A 30 18.38 4.53 -25.29
CA ALA A 30 18.97 4.06 -26.54
C ALA A 30 19.38 5.22 -27.46
N ASN A 31 18.57 6.28 -27.56
CA ASN A 31 18.87 7.47 -28.39
C ASN A 31 20.17 8.17 -27.97
N ILE A 32 20.50 8.18 -26.67
CA ILE A 32 21.72 8.79 -26.12
C ILE A 32 22.83 7.78 -25.81
N GLY A 33 22.71 6.54 -26.29
CA GLY A 33 23.74 5.51 -26.13
C GLY A 33 23.93 5.03 -24.68
N ARG A 34 22.91 5.13 -23.83
CA ARG A 34 22.91 4.65 -22.44
C ARG A 34 22.26 3.26 -22.33
N SER A 35 22.72 2.49 -21.36
CA SER A 35 22.15 1.17 -21.04
C SER A 35 21.20 1.26 -19.86
N VAL A 36 20.11 0.49 -19.87
CA VAL A 36 19.11 0.51 -18.81
C VAL A 36 18.69 -0.89 -18.39
N ALA A 37 18.54 -1.08 -17.08
CA ALA A 37 17.92 -2.27 -16.49
C ALA A 37 16.53 -1.92 -15.96
N VAL A 38 15.52 -2.74 -16.25
CA VAL A 38 14.19 -2.65 -15.65
C VAL A 38 14.11 -3.69 -14.55
N ILE A 39 13.80 -3.23 -13.34
CA ILE A 39 13.68 -4.06 -12.15
C ILE A 39 12.27 -3.94 -11.55
N ASP A 40 11.81 -4.95 -10.84
CA ASP A 40 10.55 -4.89 -10.08
C ASP A 40 10.73 -4.20 -8.72
N ASN A 41 9.64 -4.09 -7.95
CA ASN A 41 9.65 -3.56 -6.57
C ASN A 41 10.52 -4.35 -5.59
N ASN A 42 10.98 -5.54 -5.97
CA ASN A 42 11.86 -6.38 -5.17
C ASN A 42 13.34 -6.21 -5.54
N GLY A 43 13.64 -5.41 -6.57
CA GLY A 43 15.00 -5.23 -7.10
C GLY A 43 15.43 -6.36 -8.03
N VAL A 44 14.50 -7.20 -8.50
CA VAL A 44 14.75 -8.30 -9.42
C VAL A 44 14.71 -7.79 -10.86
N VAL A 45 15.71 -8.17 -11.65
CA VAL A 45 15.79 -7.83 -13.08
C VAL A 45 14.64 -8.48 -13.84
N VAL A 46 13.83 -7.64 -14.49
CA VAL A 46 12.75 -8.04 -15.40
C VAL A 46 13.26 -8.00 -16.84
N TRP A 47 14.02 -6.96 -17.18
CA TRP A 47 14.61 -6.76 -18.51
C TRP A 47 15.89 -5.93 -18.41
N SER A 48 16.80 -6.03 -19.38
CA SER A 48 17.97 -5.15 -19.47
C SER A 48 18.42 -4.96 -20.90
N SER A 49 19.05 -3.81 -21.18
CA SER A 49 19.69 -3.54 -22.46
C SER A 49 20.67 -4.65 -22.87
N PRO A 50 20.78 -4.95 -24.17
CA PRO A 50 21.78 -5.88 -24.68
C PRO A 50 23.20 -5.51 -24.23
N GLY A 51 24.01 -6.51 -23.85
CA GLY A 51 25.39 -6.30 -23.45
C GLY A 51 25.61 -5.99 -21.96
N MET A 52 24.56 -5.75 -21.16
CA MET A 52 24.71 -5.54 -19.71
C MET A 52 25.13 -6.80 -18.93
N GLY A 53 24.95 -7.99 -19.51
CA GLY A 53 25.26 -9.26 -18.84
C GLY A 53 24.32 -9.61 -17.68
N LEU A 54 23.18 -8.90 -17.55
CA LEU A 54 22.18 -9.15 -16.53
C LEU A 54 21.17 -10.19 -17.02
N ARG A 55 20.74 -11.08 -16.11
CA ARG A 55 19.75 -12.14 -16.38
C ARG A 55 18.43 -11.80 -15.70
N ALA A 56 17.32 -12.01 -16.39
CA ALA A 56 16.01 -11.88 -15.78
C ALA A 56 15.86 -12.86 -14.60
N GLY A 57 15.19 -12.43 -13.54
CA GLY A 57 14.97 -13.21 -12.31
C GLY A 57 16.08 -13.11 -11.26
N GLN A 58 17.21 -12.44 -11.53
CA GLN A 58 18.24 -12.21 -10.53
C GLN A 58 18.06 -10.84 -9.84
N VAL A 59 18.46 -10.71 -8.57
CA VAL A 59 18.57 -9.40 -7.91
C VAL A 59 19.66 -8.57 -8.59
N LEU A 60 19.36 -7.30 -8.88
CA LEU A 60 20.30 -6.40 -9.55
C LEU A 60 21.56 -6.21 -8.69
N PRO A 61 22.76 -6.58 -9.19
CA PRO A 61 24.00 -6.36 -8.45
C PRO A 61 24.28 -4.87 -8.28
N ARG A 62 24.78 -4.47 -7.11
CA ARG A 62 25.08 -3.06 -6.79
C ARG A 62 25.88 -2.33 -7.87
N ASP A 63 26.99 -2.92 -8.33
CA ASP A 63 27.92 -2.24 -9.25
C ASP A 63 27.51 -2.33 -10.73
N SER A 64 26.31 -2.84 -11.01
CA SER A 64 25.81 -3.01 -12.38
C SER A 64 25.27 -1.72 -13.00
N VAL A 65 24.84 -0.76 -12.17
CA VAL A 65 24.27 0.52 -12.59
C VAL A 65 24.74 1.64 -11.66
N ARG A 66 24.69 2.89 -12.15
CA ARG A 66 25.13 4.08 -11.41
C ARG A 66 24.07 4.56 -10.40
N PHE A 67 22.81 4.53 -10.81
CA PHE A 67 21.67 4.88 -9.97
C PHE A 67 20.40 4.14 -10.43
N SER A 68 19.35 4.18 -9.61
CA SER A 68 18.00 3.74 -9.97
C SER A 68 17.00 4.89 -9.92
N ILE A 69 15.93 4.78 -10.70
CA ILE A 69 14.80 5.73 -10.72
C ILE A 69 13.52 4.97 -10.35
N ALA A 70 12.84 5.43 -9.31
CA ALA A 70 11.51 4.95 -8.92
C ALA A 70 10.43 5.79 -9.60
N LEU A 71 9.50 5.11 -10.27
CA LEU A 71 8.43 5.75 -11.03
C LEU A 71 7.12 5.88 -10.26
N HIS A 72 7.01 5.35 -9.04
CA HIS A 72 5.75 5.26 -8.30
C HIS A 72 5.93 5.32 -6.77
N PHE A 73 4.96 5.89 -6.06
CA PHE A 73 4.96 5.98 -4.57
C PHE A 73 4.89 4.63 -3.86
N GLU A 74 4.57 3.55 -4.59
CA GLU A 74 4.56 2.20 -4.05
C GLU A 74 5.92 1.48 -4.11
N SER A 75 6.92 2.09 -4.74
CA SER A 75 8.25 1.50 -4.90
C SER A 75 9.21 2.00 -3.83
N PRO A 76 9.56 1.20 -2.81
CA PRO A 76 10.63 1.56 -1.89
C PRO A 76 12.03 1.37 -2.54
N ARG A 77 13.05 2.01 -1.97
CA ARG A 77 14.45 1.68 -2.21
C ARG A 77 14.76 0.32 -1.58
N VAL A 78 14.99 -0.68 -2.43
CA VAL A 78 15.30 -2.06 -2.02
C VAL A 78 16.71 -2.53 -2.35
N LEU A 79 17.51 -1.67 -3.01
CA LEU A 79 18.87 -1.97 -3.46
C LEU A 79 19.89 -1.03 -2.82
N ASP A 80 21.12 -1.53 -2.64
CA ASP A 80 22.28 -0.76 -2.20
C ASP A 80 22.85 0.11 -3.34
N ILE A 81 21.98 0.93 -3.92
CA ILE A 81 22.25 1.81 -5.07
C ILE A 81 21.62 3.16 -4.75
N TYR A 82 22.25 4.24 -5.21
CA TYR A 82 21.67 5.58 -5.10
C TYR A 82 20.38 5.64 -5.91
N SER A 83 19.28 6.07 -5.27
CA SER A 83 17.96 6.04 -5.89
C SER A 83 17.31 7.41 -5.92
N TYR A 84 16.74 7.74 -7.08
CA TYR A 84 15.92 8.91 -7.31
C TYR A 84 14.45 8.53 -7.31
N TYR A 85 13.61 9.37 -6.71
CA TYR A 85 12.16 9.25 -6.79
C TYR A 85 11.58 10.32 -7.72
N THR A 86 10.71 9.92 -8.64
CA THR A 86 10.01 10.87 -9.53
C THR A 86 8.72 11.39 -8.90
N ILE A 87 8.60 12.71 -8.77
CA ILE A 87 7.43 13.39 -8.22
C ILE A 87 6.36 13.52 -9.32
N TRP A 88 5.78 12.39 -9.75
CA TRP A 88 4.88 12.33 -10.92
C TRP A 88 3.42 12.01 -10.59
N GLN A 89 3.10 11.69 -9.34
CA GLN A 89 1.75 11.34 -8.92
C GLN A 89 1.10 12.48 -8.14
N PRO A 90 -0.18 12.79 -8.42
CA PRO A 90 -0.97 13.68 -7.58
C PRO A 90 -0.96 13.25 -6.12
N ILE A 91 -0.90 14.23 -5.22
CA ILE A 91 -0.87 14.00 -3.76
C ILE A 91 -2.13 13.25 -3.28
N ASP A 92 -3.27 13.51 -3.90
CA ASP A 92 -4.54 12.83 -3.63
C ASP A 92 -4.40 11.30 -3.70
N PHE A 93 -3.61 10.77 -4.65
CA PHE A 93 -3.42 9.33 -4.78
C PHE A 93 -2.63 8.71 -3.61
N TYR A 94 -1.82 9.49 -2.90
CA TYR A 94 -1.16 9.01 -1.70
C TYR A 94 -2.21 8.72 -0.62
N TYR A 95 -3.27 9.53 -0.53
CA TYR A 95 -4.37 9.29 0.42
C TYR A 95 -5.21 8.08 0.02
N ASP A 96 -5.55 7.96 -1.27
CA ASP A 96 -6.36 6.84 -1.78
C ASP A 96 -5.72 5.46 -1.52
N PHE A 97 -4.39 5.39 -1.52
CA PHE A 97 -3.62 4.16 -1.30
C PHE A 97 -3.05 4.04 0.12
N GLY A 98 -3.43 4.94 1.02
CA GLY A 98 -2.88 5.05 2.36
C GLY A 98 -1.69 6.00 2.40
N TYR A 99 -1.90 7.17 3.02
CA TYR A 99 -0.91 8.24 3.01
C TYR A 99 0.40 7.84 3.69
N GLN A 100 0.32 7.30 4.92
CA GLN A 100 1.50 6.93 5.69
C GLN A 100 2.35 5.83 5.01
N PRO A 101 1.79 4.69 4.56
CA PRO A 101 2.56 3.68 3.83
C PRO A 101 3.19 4.21 2.53
N SER A 102 2.51 5.12 1.83
CA SER A 102 3.02 5.73 0.59
C SER A 102 4.20 6.64 0.86
N ILE A 103 4.08 7.55 1.85
CA ILE A 103 5.19 8.42 2.22
C ILE A 103 6.36 7.65 2.83
N ASP A 104 6.12 6.51 3.48
CA ASP A 104 7.19 5.71 4.07
C ASP A 104 8.10 5.10 2.98
N LYS A 105 7.50 4.52 1.94
CA LYS A 105 8.22 3.98 0.77
C LYS A 105 8.95 5.09 0.04
N PHE A 106 8.25 6.17 -0.29
CA PHE A 106 8.82 7.38 -0.88
C PHE A 106 10.03 7.91 -0.11
N SER A 107 9.95 7.91 1.23
CA SER A 107 11.02 8.41 2.10
C SER A 107 12.28 7.56 2.02
N THR A 108 12.24 6.31 1.58
CA THR A 108 13.44 5.46 1.53
C THR A 108 14.47 5.89 0.46
N HIS A 109 14.10 6.77 -0.47
CA HIS A 109 14.98 7.22 -1.56
C HIS A 109 16.02 8.25 -1.11
N ASN A 110 17.09 8.36 -1.90
CA ASN A 110 18.20 9.28 -1.62
C ASN A 110 17.91 10.71 -2.10
N ASP A 111 17.16 10.84 -3.20
CA ASP A 111 16.97 12.11 -3.89
C ASP A 111 15.65 12.14 -4.68
N LEU A 112 15.32 13.31 -5.22
CA LEU A 112 14.06 13.60 -5.88
C LEU A 112 14.27 14.09 -7.32
N ILE A 113 13.32 13.79 -8.19
CA ILE A 113 13.21 14.32 -9.55
C ILE A 113 11.85 15.01 -9.69
N SER A 114 11.89 16.29 -10.05
CA SER A 114 10.73 17.15 -10.20
C SER A 114 10.13 17.07 -11.60
N CYS A 115 8.80 17.17 -11.70
CA CYS A 115 8.10 17.47 -12.95
C CYS A 115 7.67 18.96 -13.04
N ASP A 116 8.37 19.84 -12.32
CA ASP A 116 8.19 21.29 -12.26
C ASP A 116 6.82 21.73 -11.71
N SER A 117 6.24 20.91 -10.83
CA SER A 117 5.05 21.23 -10.04
C SER A 117 5.44 21.88 -8.71
N ASP A 118 5.05 23.14 -8.52
CA ASP A 118 5.36 23.87 -7.28
C ASP A 118 4.73 23.21 -6.03
N ILE A 119 3.50 22.66 -6.15
CA ILE A 119 2.77 22.05 -5.04
C ILE A 119 3.34 20.67 -4.70
N ALA A 120 3.58 19.83 -5.70
CA ALA A 120 4.11 18.49 -5.48
C ALA A 120 5.57 18.53 -5.00
N ASP A 121 6.38 19.46 -5.53
CA ASP A 121 7.75 19.68 -5.06
C ASP A 121 7.77 20.18 -3.62
N ALA A 122 6.89 21.13 -3.26
CA ALA A 122 6.80 21.61 -1.88
C ALA A 122 6.42 20.49 -0.90
N HIS A 123 5.45 19.64 -1.26
CA HIS A 123 5.07 18.48 -0.46
C HIS A 123 6.24 17.52 -0.24
N ALA A 124 6.91 17.12 -1.32
CA ALA A 124 8.05 16.21 -1.27
C ALA A 124 9.23 16.80 -0.47
N LEU A 125 9.55 18.08 -0.69
CA LEU A 125 10.63 18.77 0.02
C LEU A 125 10.31 18.96 1.51
N ASN A 126 9.05 19.17 1.89
CA ASN A 126 8.65 19.25 3.30
C ASN A 126 8.86 17.92 4.02
N ILE A 127 8.51 16.79 3.39
CA ILE A 127 8.76 15.46 3.94
C ILE A 127 10.26 15.23 4.13
N PHE A 128 11.07 15.44 3.08
CA PHE A 128 12.53 15.25 3.16
C PHE A 128 13.20 16.23 4.15
N THR A 129 12.68 17.45 4.30
CA THR A 129 13.15 18.40 5.31
C THR A 129 12.82 17.93 6.72
N GLY A 130 11.61 17.41 6.96
CA GLY A 130 11.20 16.84 8.25
C GLY A 130 12.01 15.61 8.65
N LEU A 131 12.56 14.88 7.66
CA LEU A 131 13.50 13.77 7.88
C LEU A 131 14.95 14.23 8.05
N GLY A 132 15.24 15.53 7.98
CA GLY A 132 16.61 16.06 8.00
C GLY A 132 17.43 15.72 6.76
N ARG A 133 16.79 15.28 5.67
CA ARG A 133 17.42 14.76 4.44
C ARG A 133 17.11 15.59 3.20
N ARG A 134 16.92 16.91 3.34
CA ARG A 134 16.56 17.78 2.22
C ARG A 134 17.57 17.68 1.06
N PRO A 135 17.16 17.27 -0.16
CA PRO A 135 18.09 17.13 -1.29
C PRO A 135 18.67 18.46 -1.76
N SER A 136 19.76 18.40 -2.53
CA SER A 136 20.39 19.59 -3.10
C SER A 136 19.46 20.28 -4.09
N GLY A 137 19.30 21.60 -3.93
CA GLY A 137 18.58 22.43 -4.88
C GLY A 137 19.48 22.94 -6.03
N PRO A 138 18.93 23.20 -7.23
CA PRO A 138 17.57 22.83 -7.67
C PRO A 138 17.43 21.30 -7.87
N LEU A 139 16.19 20.81 -7.82
CA LEU A 139 15.90 19.41 -8.17
C LEU A 139 16.15 19.18 -9.67
N PRO A 140 16.70 18.01 -10.08
CA PRO A 140 16.71 17.62 -11.48
C PRO A 140 15.28 17.54 -12.00
N ARG A 141 15.10 17.89 -13.26
CA ARG A 141 13.78 17.86 -13.90
C ARG A 141 13.69 16.65 -14.82
N MET A 142 12.59 15.94 -14.71
CA MET A 142 12.18 14.93 -15.67
C MET A 142 10.67 14.89 -15.67
N PHE A 143 10.09 14.99 -16.85
CA PHE A 143 8.68 14.78 -17.06
C PHE A 143 8.47 13.34 -17.57
N HIS A 144 7.30 12.78 -17.36
CA HIS A 144 6.83 11.49 -17.87
C HIS A 144 6.55 11.55 -19.40
N MET A 145 7.53 12.04 -20.15
CA MET A 145 7.46 12.44 -21.55
C MET A 145 7.64 11.30 -22.54
N VAL A 146 7.44 11.59 -23.82
CA VAL A 146 7.73 10.66 -24.92
C VAL A 146 9.12 10.91 -25.48
N ALA A 147 9.85 9.83 -25.76
CA ALA A 147 11.16 9.88 -26.41
C ALA A 147 11.05 10.36 -27.87
N GLU A 148 12.12 10.97 -28.36
CA GLU A 148 12.27 11.30 -29.78
C GLU A 148 12.27 10.03 -30.66
N PRO A 149 11.90 10.14 -31.97
CA PRO A 149 11.53 11.36 -32.69
C PRO A 149 10.07 11.79 -32.45
N TYR A 150 9.83 13.10 -32.57
CA TYR A 150 8.48 13.66 -32.66
C TYR A 150 8.00 13.63 -34.10
N LEU A 151 6.69 13.44 -34.30
CA LEU A 151 6.11 13.31 -35.63
C LEU A 151 5.74 14.69 -36.19
N GLU A 152 5.95 14.87 -37.49
CA GLU A 152 5.51 16.06 -38.21
C GLU A 152 3.98 16.21 -38.12
N PRO A 153 3.45 17.42 -37.88
CA PRO A 153 2.01 17.61 -37.74
C PRO A 153 1.21 17.26 -38.99
N ALA A 154 0.38 16.21 -38.90
CA ALA A 154 -0.50 15.74 -39.98
C ALA A 154 -1.94 16.26 -39.81
N ILE A 155 -2.08 17.56 -39.53
CA ILE A 155 -3.38 18.20 -39.25
C ILE A 155 -4.00 18.70 -40.56
N ASP A 156 -5.22 18.27 -40.87
CA ASP A 156 -5.98 18.71 -42.05
C ASP A 156 -7.43 19.10 -41.69
N ALA A 157 -8.24 19.41 -42.70
CA ALA A 157 -9.62 19.82 -42.53
C ALA A 157 -10.55 18.70 -42.01
N ASP A 158 -10.10 17.43 -42.08
CA ASP A 158 -10.84 16.25 -41.66
C ASP A 158 -10.34 15.67 -40.31
N ALA A 159 -9.32 16.30 -39.71
CA ALA A 159 -8.68 15.87 -38.47
C ALA A 159 -9.69 15.56 -37.34
N LYS A 160 -9.55 14.40 -36.71
CA LYS A 160 -10.37 13.87 -35.62
C LYS A 160 -9.73 14.06 -34.24
N LEU A 161 -10.55 13.93 -33.21
CA LEU A 161 -10.16 13.94 -31.80
C LEU A 161 -9.67 12.56 -31.36
N PHE A 162 -8.37 12.42 -31.17
CA PHE A 162 -7.79 11.30 -30.45
C PHE A 162 -8.12 11.41 -28.95
N TYR A 163 -8.60 10.31 -28.38
CA TYR A 163 -8.71 10.13 -26.94
C TYR A 163 -8.28 8.71 -26.54
N ILE A 164 -7.51 8.60 -25.46
CA ILE A 164 -7.11 7.32 -24.88
C ILE A 164 -7.32 7.32 -23.37
N GLY A 165 -7.84 6.21 -22.85
CA GLY A 165 -7.99 6.01 -21.42
C GLY A 165 -8.23 4.55 -21.06
N ILE A 166 -8.22 4.29 -19.75
CA ILE A 166 -8.67 3.02 -19.20
C ILE A 166 -10.17 3.07 -18.91
N ASN A 167 -10.67 4.26 -18.52
CA ASN A 167 -12.07 4.50 -18.17
C ASN A 167 -12.55 3.62 -17.00
N TRP A 168 -11.74 3.61 -15.93
CA TRP A 168 -11.93 2.83 -14.70
C TRP A 168 -13.32 3.00 -14.08
N GLU A 169 -13.92 4.18 -14.25
CA GLU A 169 -15.24 4.52 -13.74
C GLU A 169 -16.33 3.60 -14.28
N ARG A 170 -16.14 3.01 -15.47
CA ARG A 170 -17.05 1.99 -16.03
C ARG A 170 -17.05 0.70 -15.22
N ILE A 171 -16.03 0.46 -14.39
CA ILE A 171 -16.02 -0.64 -13.43
C ILE A 171 -16.94 -0.26 -12.28
N GLY A 172 -18.18 -0.70 -12.37
CA GLY A 172 -19.19 -0.45 -11.38
C GLY A 172 -19.97 0.86 -11.59
N ARG A 173 -19.73 1.69 -12.62
CA ARG A 173 -20.66 2.79 -12.97
C ARG A 173 -21.07 2.71 -14.44
N PRO A 174 -22.28 3.19 -14.80
CA PRO A 174 -22.73 3.19 -16.20
C PRO A 174 -22.00 4.24 -17.03
N LYS A 175 -21.73 5.43 -16.48
CA LYS A 175 -20.96 6.47 -17.17
C LYS A 175 -19.47 6.32 -16.88
N GLY A 176 -18.67 6.58 -17.92
CA GLY A 176 -17.23 6.69 -17.83
C GLY A 176 -16.76 8.10 -17.45
N ARG A 177 -15.45 8.33 -17.50
CA ARG A 177 -14.86 9.67 -17.35
C ARG A 177 -15.11 10.52 -18.60
N PHE A 178 -15.60 11.75 -18.42
CA PHE A 178 -15.98 12.67 -19.52
C PHE A 178 -16.99 12.03 -20.48
N HIS A 179 -17.90 11.21 -19.95
CA HIS A 179 -18.71 10.31 -20.77
C HIS A 179 -19.62 11.08 -21.72
N ASP A 180 -20.31 12.11 -21.23
CA ASP A 180 -21.32 12.82 -21.99
C ASP A 180 -20.63 13.70 -23.05
N VAL A 181 -19.49 14.30 -22.72
CA VAL A 181 -18.60 14.94 -23.70
C VAL A 181 -18.22 13.96 -24.81
N LEU A 182 -17.68 12.78 -24.46
CA LEU A 182 -17.22 11.81 -25.44
C LEU A 182 -18.37 11.24 -26.28
N VAL A 183 -19.53 10.98 -25.70
CA VAL A 183 -20.73 10.52 -26.43
C VAL A 183 -21.21 11.58 -27.42
N SER A 184 -21.26 12.84 -27.01
CA SER A 184 -21.64 13.97 -27.88
C SER A 184 -20.69 14.10 -29.08
N LEU A 185 -19.39 13.90 -28.87
CA LEU A 185 -18.37 13.96 -29.93
C LEU A 185 -18.39 12.70 -30.82
N ASP A 186 -18.58 11.51 -30.22
CA ASP A 186 -18.67 10.21 -30.91
C ASP A 186 -19.88 10.14 -31.84
N SER A 187 -21.03 10.66 -31.39
CA SER A 187 -22.26 10.70 -32.18
C SER A 187 -22.12 11.48 -33.50
N LYS A 188 -21.17 12.43 -33.54
CA LYS A 188 -20.83 13.25 -34.72
C LYS A 188 -19.69 12.64 -35.55
N GLY A 189 -19.16 11.48 -35.16
CA GLY A 189 -18.04 10.81 -35.82
C GLY A 189 -16.71 11.56 -35.70
N LEU A 190 -16.56 12.42 -34.70
CA LEU A 190 -15.41 13.31 -34.55
C LEU A 190 -14.25 12.69 -33.78
N THR A 191 -14.46 11.59 -33.07
CA THR A 191 -13.45 10.97 -32.20
C THR A 191 -12.78 9.75 -32.84
N SER A 192 -11.63 9.39 -32.28
CA SER A 192 -10.96 8.09 -32.40
C SER A 192 -10.56 7.68 -30.99
N ILE A 193 -11.34 6.79 -30.39
CA ILE A 193 -11.24 6.41 -28.98
C ILE A 193 -10.45 5.11 -28.85
N TYR A 194 -9.42 5.12 -28.00
CA TYR A 194 -8.58 3.97 -27.71
C TYR A 194 -8.61 3.62 -26.22
N GLY A 195 -8.40 2.36 -25.92
CA GLY A 195 -8.33 1.86 -24.55
C GLY A 195 -8.57 0.36 -24.49
N PRO A 196 -8.62 -0.25 -23.29
CA PRO A 196 -8.75 -1.69 -23.15
C PRO A 196 -10.12 -2.19 -23.60
N GLU A 197 -10.16 -3.32 -24.28
CA GLU A 197 -11.39 -3.99 -24.70
C GLU A 197 -12.15 -4.50 -23.47
N LYS A 198 -11.42 -5.06 -22.50
CA LYS A 198 -11.98 -5.54 -21.24
C LYS A 198 -11.06 -5.22 -20.06
N ILE A 199 -11.65 -4.80 -18.95
CA ILE A 199 -10.99 -4.70 -17.65
C ILE A 199 -11.86 -5.40 -16.63
N LEU A 200 -11.30 -6.39 -15.94
CA LEU A 200 -12.02 -7.18 -14.92
C LEU A 200 -13.40 -7.69 -15.42
N GLY A 201 -13.49 -8.04 -16.70
CA GLY A 201 -14.70 -8.53 -17.35
C GLY A 201 -15.68 -7.46 -17.86
N VAL A 202 -15.42 -6.17 -17.62
CA VAL A 202 -16.22 -5.04 -18.12
C VAL A 202 -15.63 -4.51 -19.43
N ALA A 203 -16.48 -4.22 -20.43
CA ALA A 203 -16.09 -3.54 -21.66
C ALA A 203 -16.28 -2.01 -21.52
N PRO A 204 -15.24 -1.25 -21.14
CA PRO A 204 -15.41 0.15 -20.76
C PRO A 204 -15.86 1.05 -21.92
N TRP A 205 -15.52 0.69 -23.16
CA TRP A 205 -15.83 1.46 -24.37
C TRP A 205 -17.02 0.94 -25.16
N GLU A 206 -17.76 -0.03 -24.61
CA GLU A 206 -18.99 -0.51 -25.24
C GLU A 206 -19.98 0.64 -25.47
N GLY A 207 -20.51 0.73 -26.70
CA GLY A 207 -21.46 1.77 -27.12
C GLY A 207 -20.85 2.94 -27.89
N PHE A 208 -19.53 3.14 -27.84
CA PHE A 208 -18.85 4.17 -28.63
C PHE A 208 -18.61 3.69 -30.08
N LYS A 209 -19.14 4.42 -31.06
CA LYS A 209 -19.05 4.07 -32.49
C LYS A 209 -17.66 4.24 -33.07
N THR A 210 -16.87 5.10 -32.44
CA THR A 210 -15.50 5.46 -32.83
C THR A 210 -14.45 4.81 -31.93
N TYR A 211 -14.82 3.75 -31.20
CA TYR A 211 -13.85 2.92 -30.49
C TYR A 211 -12.99 2.12 -31.49
N GLU A 212 -11.69 2.35 -31.45
CA GLU A 212 -10.69 1.82 -32.38
C GLU A 212 -9.87 0.67 -31.77
N GLY A 213 -10.20 0.24 -30.55
CA GLY A 213 -9.53 -0.87 -29.88
C GLY A 213 -8.37 -0.46 -28.96
N GLU A 214 -7.58 -1.46 -28.58
CA GLU A 214 -6.38 -1.29 -27.75
C GLU A 214 -5.18 -0.84 -28.58
N LEU A 215 -4.28 -0.05 -27.98
CA LEU A 215 -2.99 0.28 -28.57
C LEU A 215 -1.86 -0.47 -27.85
N PRO A 216 -0.82 -0.94 -28.57
CA PRO A 216 0.37 -1.49 -27.94
C PRO A 216 1.07 -0.46 -27.04
N PHE A 217 1.50 -0.91 -25.86
CA PHE A 217 2.40 -0.16 -24.99
C PHE A 217 3.86 -0.33 -25.44
N ASP A 218 4.23 0.36 -26.52
CA ASP A 218 5.54 0.27 -27.18
C ASP A 218 6.29 1.62 -27.23
N GLY A 219 5.78 2.65 -26.54
CA GLY A 219 6.35 4.00 -26.58
C GLY A 219 6.10 4.79 -27.87
N GLN A 220 5.44 4.22 -28.90
CA GLN A 220 5.34 4.82 -30.24
C GLN A 220 3.93 4.78 -30.85
N SER A 221 3.13 3.75 -30.54
CA SER A 221 1.81 3.51 -31.13
C SER A 221 0.81 4.60 -30.79
N VAL A 222 0.87 5.14 -29.57
CA VAL A 222 0.07 6.31 -29.15
C VAL A 222 0.39 7.54 -30.01
N LYS A 223 1.67 7.87 -30.22
CA LYS A 223 2.07 9.00 -31.09
C LYS A 223 1.54 8.84 -32.51
N ARG A 224 1.64 7.64 -33.08
CA ARG A 224 1.15 7.35 -34.43
C ARG A 224 -0.37 7.46 -34.53
N ALA A 225 -1.10 7.02 -33.51
CA ALA A 225 -2.55 7.18 -33.47
C ALA A 225 -2.97 8.65 -33.37
N ILE A 226 -2.28 9.43 -32.53
CA ILE A 226 -2.46 10.89 -32.44
C ILE A 226 -2.19 11.57 -33.79
N ASN A 227 -1.07 11.24 -34.45
CA ASN A 227 -0.69 11.83 -35.73
C ASN A 227 -1.76 11.59 -36.81
N ARG A 228 -2.29 10.35 -36.87
CA ARG A 228 -3.39 10.01 -37.79
C ARG A 228 -4.69 10.75 -37.49
N ALA A 229 -4.96 11.03 -36.22
CA ALA A 229 -6.16 11.78 -35.84
C ALA A 229 -5.99 13.29 -36.12
N GLY A 230 -4.82 13.86 -35.82
CA GLY A 230 -4.51 15.28 -36.04
C GLY A 230 -4.92 16.21 -34.89
N ILE A 231 -5.84 15.80 -34.00
CA ILE A 231 -6.19 16.54 -32.79
C ILE A 231 -6.11 15.60 -31.58
N CYS A 232 -5.54 16.05 -30.46
CA CYS A 232 -5.43 15.29 -29.22
C CYS A 232 -6.26 15.96 -28.12
N LEU A 233 -7.13 15.19 -27.46
CA LEU A 233 -7.94 15.67 -26.34
C LEU A 233 -7.26 15.32 -25.00
N ALA A 234 -6.74 16.35 -24.32
CA ALA A 234 -5.94 16.25 -23.09
C ALA A 234 -6.64 16.90 -21.88
N LEU A 235 -7.74 16.31 -21.44
CA LEU A 235 -8.51 16.78 -20.28
C LEU A 235 -7.86 16.32 -18.96
N SER A 236 -7.64 17.26 -18.04
CA SER A 236 -7.04 17.01 -16.71
C SER A 236 -8.12 16.70 -15.67
N SER A 237 -7.89 15.69 -14.83
CA SER A 237 -8.76 15.45 -13.66
C SER A 237 -8.47 16.44 -12.53
N GLY A 238 -9.40 16.55 -11.56
CA GLY A 238 -9.24 17.37 -10.36
C GLY A 238 -7.92 17.16 -9.62
N PRO A 239 -7.52 15.90 -9.29
CA PRO A 239 -6.23 15.62 -8.66
C PRO A 239 -5.03 16.16 -9.45
N HIS A 240 -5.01 15.98 -10.78
CA HIS A 240 -3.93 16.47 -11.64
C HIS A 240 -3.83 18.01 -11.63
N LYS A 241 -4.97 18.71 -11.64
CA LYS A 241 -4.99 20.18 -11.55
C LYS A 241 -4.51 20.68 -10.19
N ARG A 242 -5.06 20.13 -9.09
CA ARG A 242 -4.70 20.52 -7.72
C ARG A 242 -3.23 20.28 -7.42
N ALA A 243 -2.70 19.15 -7.87
CA ALA A 243 -1.29 18.82 -7.68
C ALA A 243 -0.36 19.54 -8.67
N GLY A 244 -0.87 20.27 -9.66
CA GLY A 244 -0.04 20.87 -10.71
C GLY A 244 0.75 19.84 -11.52
N ILE A 245 0.22 18.63 -11.69
CA ILE A 245 0.87 17.53 -12.42
C ILE A 245 0.05 17.24 -13.67
N MET A 246 0.66 17.35 -14.84
CA MET A 246 -0.03 17.09 -16.10
C MET A 246 -0.14 15.58 -16.38
N SER A 247 -1.16 15.16 -17.13
CA SER A 247 -1.22 13.79 -17.68
C SER A 247 -0.31 13.64 -18.91
N ASN A 248 0.08 12.41 -19.25
CA ASN A 248 0.89 12.13 -20.45
C ASN A 248 0.27 12.68 -21.75
N ARG A 249 -1.05 12.83 -21.82
CA ARG A 249 -1.76 13.15 -23.07
C ARG A 249 -1.35 14.48 -23.70
N LEU A 250 -1.04 15.50 -22.90
CA LEU A 250 -0.53 16.79 -23.41
C LEU A 250 0.76 16.56 -24.21
N PHE A 251 1.68 15.85 -23.58
CA PHE A 251 3.01 15.57 -24.10
C PHE A 251 2.95 14.64 -25.31
N GLU A 252 2.12 13.60 -25.26
CA GLU A 252 1.85 12.68 -26.36
C GLU A 252 1.20 13.40 -27.55
N GLY A 253 0.26 14.32 -27.28
CA GLY A 253 -0.41 15.14 -28.29
C GLY A 253 0.57 15.93 -29.13
N LEU A 254 1.40 16.73 -28.46
CA LEU A 254 2.43 17.55 -29.11
C LEU A 254 3.50 16.68 -29.79
N ALA A 255 4.01 15.63 -29.13
CA ALA A 255 5.02 14.73 -29.70
C ALA A 255 4.49 13.91 -30.89
N GLY A 256 3.19 13.62 -30.93
CA GLY A 256 2.50 12.97 -32.04
C GLY A 256 2.15 13.92 -33.19
N GLY A 257 2.41 15.22 -33.07
CA GLY A 257 2.08 16.19 -34.10
C GLY A 257 0.59 16.58 -34.15
N GLY A 258 -0.16 16.31 -33.09
CA GLY A 258 -1.59 16.67 -33.01
C GLY A 258 -1.80 18.02 -32.32
N ALA A 259 -2.77 18.81 -32.81
CA ALA A 259 -3.23 20.00 -32.09
C ALA A 259 -3.86 19.57 -30.76
N VAL A 260 -3.49 20.22 -29.66
CA VAL A 260 -3.97 19.80 -28.34
C VAL A 260 -5.11 20.70 -27.87
N ILE A 261 -6.24 20.08 -27.54
CA ILE A 261 -7.33 20.71 -26.79
C ILE A 261 -7.22 20.24 -25.34
N ALA A 262 -7.14 21.17 -24.39
CA ALA A 262 -6.89 20.85 -22.98
C ALA A 262 -7.71 21.73 -22.04
N THR A 263 -7.90 21.24 -20.82
CA THR A 263 -8.51 22.02 -19.74
C THR A 263 -7.44 22.70 -18.89
N PRO A 264 -7.77 23.76 -18.12
CA PRO A 264 -6.80 24.48 -17.31
C PRO A 264 -5.99 23.56 -16.40
N ASN A 265 -4.67 23.75 -16.40
CA ASN A 265 -3.73 23.07 -15.53
C ASN A 265 -2.53 24.01 -15.29
N PRO A 266 -1.99 24.10 -14.04
CA PRO A 266 -0.85 24.96 -13.75
C PRO A 266 0.37 24.78 -14.68
N ILE A 267 0.65 23.56 -15.14
CA ILE A 267 1.74 23.28 -16.09
C ILE A 267 1.47 23.90 -17.46
N ILE A 268 0.21 23.92 -17.90
CA ILE A 268 -0.17 24.57 -19.15
C ILE A 268 0.03 26.07 -19.03
N ASP A 269 -0.45 26.69 -17.95
CA ASP A 269 -0.29 28.14 -17.75
C ASP A 269 1.18 28.55 -17.68
N LYS A 270 2.03 27.70 -17.10
CA LYS A 270 3.47 27.95 -16.95
C LYS A 270 4.24 27.82 -18.27
N HIS A 271 3.90 26.84 -19.11
CA HIS A 271 4.75 26.44 -20.24
C HIS A 271 4.05 26.31 -21.59
N PHE A 272 2.76 26.02 -21.65
CA PHE A 272 2.08 25.59 -22.88
C PHE A 272 0.87 26.42 -23.28
N ARG A 273 0.58 27.53 -22.58
CA ARG A 273 -0.63 28.33 -22.78
C ARG A 273 -0.84 28.78 -24.24
N ASP A 274 0.23 29.17 -24.91
CA ASP A 274 0.17 29.71 -26.28
C ASP A 274 0.17 28.63 -27.37
N VAL A 275 0.35 27.34 -27.00
CA VAL A 275 0.45 26.23 -27.96
C VAL A 275 -0.72 25.24 -27.89
N VAL A 276 -1.62 25.40 -26.93
CA VAL A 276 -2.83 24.57 -26.79
C VAL A 276 -4.10 25.38 -27.02
N TYR A 277 -5.20 24.69 -27.28
CA TYR A 277 -6.55 25.25 -27.29
C TYR A 277 -7.19 24.97 -25.93
N LEU A 278 -7.19 25.99 -25.07
CA LEU A 278 -7.76 25.88 -23.72
C LEU A 278 -9.29 25.95 -23.77
N VAL A 279 -9.93 24.97 -23.12
CA VAL A 279 -11.39 24.92 -22.94
C VAL A 279 -11.72 24.92 -21.45
N ASP A 280 -12.69 25.75 -21.06
CA ASP A 280 -13.16 25.84 -19.68
C ASP A 280 -14.03 24.64 -19.33
N ASP A 281 -13.68 23.94 -18.24
CA ASP A 281 -14.42 22.79 -17.72
C ASP A 281 -15.05 23.06 -16.35
N SER A 282 -15.20 24.33 -15.96
CA SER A 282 -15.95 24.74 -14.76
C SER A 282 -17.46 24.85 -14.97
N ARG A 283 -17.92 24.75 -16.22
CA ARG A 283 -19.31 25.01 -16.64
C ARG A 283 -20.08 23.75 -17.05
N GLY A 284 -19.61 22.58 -16.64
CA GLY A 284 -20.28 21.32 -16.96
C GLY A 284 -19.79 20.60 -18.21
N GLU A 285 -20.21 19.33 -18.38
CA GLU A 285 -19.82 18.49 -19.52
C GLU A 285 -20.43 18.98 -20.84
N ASP A 286 -21.67 19.48 -20.84
CA ASP A 286 -22.30 19.98 -22.07
C ASP A 286 -21.63 21.23 -22.62
N ALA A 287 -21.35 22.20 -21.74
CA ALA A 287 -20.62 23.40 -22.12
C ALA A 287 -19.20 23.06 -22.59
N LEU A 288 -18.52 22.16 -21.88
CA LEU A 288 -17.20 21.66 -22.28
C LEU A 288 -17.26 21.00 -23.66
N GLY A 289 -18.27 20.18 -23.94
CA GLY A 289 -18.49 19.56 -25.24
C GLY A 289 -18.64 20.58 -26.37
N GLN A 290 -19.38 21.68 -26.14
CA GLN A 290 -19.50 22.76 -27.12
C GLN A 290 -18.18 23.51 -27.33
N LEU A 291 -17.45 23.81 -26.27
CA LEU A 291 -16.14 24.47 -26.37
C LEU A 291 -15.12 23.59 -27.13
N VAL A 292 -15.14 22.27 -26.90
CA VAL A 292 -14.32 21.32 -27.67
C VAL A 292 -14.71 21.34 -29.15
N LEU A 293 -16.00 21.39 -29.48
CA LEU A 293 -16.47 21.48 -30.88
C LEU A 293 -16.05 22.79 -31.55
N GLU A 294 -16.09 23.90 -30.82
CA GLU A 294 -15.61 25.20 -31.30
C GLU A 294 -14.11 25.15 -31.59
N ALA A 295 -13.30 24.59 -30.67
CA ALA A 295 -11.88 24.41 -30.88
C ALA A 295 -11.56 23.49 -32.08
N VAL A 296 -12.33 22.41 -32.28
CA VAL A 296 -12.20 21.55 -33.48
C VAL A 296 -12.49 22.34 -34.76
N ARG A 297 -13.52 23.19 -34.78
CA ARG A 297 -13.83 24.03 -35.95
C ARG A 297 -12.71 25.04 -36.22
N GLU A 298 -12.19 25.69 -35.17
CA GLU A 298 -11.06 26.61 -35.28
C GLU A 298 -9.86 25.90 -35.92
N ILE A 299 -9.44 24.76 -35.36
CA ILE A 299 -8.31 23.96 -35.85
C ILE A 299 -8.48 23.55 -37.32
N ARG A 300 -9.67 23.08 -37.72
CA ARG A 300 -9.94 22.65 -39.10
C ARG A 300 -10.04 23.81 -40.08
N SER A 301 -10.46 24.99 -39.61
CA SER A 301 -10.56 26.19 -40.44
C SER A 301 -9.21 26.88 -40.69
N ASP A 302 -8.28 26.76 -39.74
CA ASP A 302 -6.91 27.29 -39.86
C ASP A 302 -5.86 26.24 -39.45
N THR A 303 -5.70 25.26 -40.34
CA THR A 303 -4.72 24.18 -40.14
C THR A 303 -3.27 24.69 -40.10
N ALA A 304 -2.98 25.84 -40.72
CA ALA A 304 -1.63 26.42 -40.72
C ALA A 304 -1.27 26.92 -39.32
N GLU A 305 -2.19 27.64 -38.66
CA GLU A 305 -2.02 28.08 -37.27
C GLU A 305 -1.94 26.89 -36.31
N ALA A 306 -2.80 25.87 -36.47
CA ALA A 306 -2.75 24.67 -35.66
C ALA A 306 -1.39 23.94 -35.75
N ARG A 307 -0.84 23.80 -36.96
CA ARG A 307 0.49 23.21 -37.18
C ARG A 307 1.59 24.07 -36.55
N ARG A 308 1.52 25.40 -36.68
CA ARG A 308 2.47 26.33 -36.06
C ARG A 308 2.50 26.15 -34.54
N ARG A 309 1.33 26.10 -33.88
CA ARG A 309 1.23 25.87 -32.42
C ARG A 309 1.86 24.55 -32.00
N VAL A 310 1.62 23.47 -32.74
CA VAL A 310 2.22 22.16 -32.44
C VAL A 310 3.73 22.17 -32.60
N LEU A 311 4.26 22.78 -33.66
CA LEU A 311 5.72 22.89 -33.87
C LEU A 311 6.39 23.70 -32.75
N GLU A 312 5.75 24.77 -32.30
CA GLU A 312 6.22 25.54 -31.15
C GLU A 312 6.14 24.73 -29.85
N GLY A 313 5.05 23.97 -29.64
CA GLY A 313 4.93 23.04 -28.53
C GLY A 313 6.02 21.98 -28.54
N GLN A 314 6.34 21.40 -29.69
CA GLN A 314 7.44 20.45 -29.85
C GLN A 314 8.80 21.10 -29.57
N ARG A 315 9.01 22.38 -29.93
CA ARG A 315 10.22 23.13 -29.54
C ARG A 315 10.34 23.22 -28.01
N ILE A 316 9.26 23.59 -27.33
CA ILE A 316 9.18 23.64 -25.87
C ILE A 316 9.49 22.26 -25.26
N LEU A 317 8.91 21.19 -25.82
CA LEU A 317 9.18 19.82 -25.37
C LEU A 317 10.67 19.45 -25.47
N ARG A 318 11.31 19.72 -26.61
CA ARG A 318 12.75 19.44 -26.81
C ARG A 318 13.61 20.24 -25.83
N GLU A 319 13.22 21.47 -25.54
CA GLU A 319 14.00 22.37 -24.70
C GLU A 319 13.87 22.08 -23.21
N LEU A 320 12.65 21.81 -22.73
CA LEU A 320 12.33 21.73 -21.30
C LEU A 320 12.04 20.31 -20.80
N CYS A 321 11.48 19.45 -21.65
CA CYS A 321 10.84 18.20 -21.21
C CYS A 321 11.49 16.94 -21.79
N SER A 322 12.49 17.03 -22.66
CA SER A 322 13.14 15.87 -23.29
C SER A 322 13.64 14.84 -22.25
N LEU A 323 13.25 13.57 -22.43
CA LEU A 323 13.75 12.46 -21.61
C LEU A 323 15.24 12.26 -21.79
N GLU A 324 15.73 12.36 -23.03
CA GLU A 324 17.15 12.27 -23.38
C GLU A 324 17.97 13.27 -22.57
N ARG A 325 17.60 14.55 -22.63
CA ARG A 325 18.28 15.61 -21.86
C ARG A 325 18.15 15.41 -20.35
N SER A 326 16.98 14.98 -19.88
CA SER A 326 16.75 14.72 -18.45
C SER A 326 17.66 13.59 -17.93
N ILE A 327 17.82 12.52 -18.71
CA ILE A 327 18.72 11.40 -18.37
C ILE A 327 20.18 11.88 -18.42
N GLU A 328 20.59 12.60 -19.47
CA GLU A 328 21.95 13.17 -19.56
C GLU A 328 22.27 14.07 -18.36
N GLN A 329 21.34 14.97 -18.01
CA GLN A 329 21.49 15.85 -16.84
C GLN A 329 21.62 15.07 -15.53
N LEU A 330 20.88 13.97 -15.36
CA LEU A 330 21.04 13.10 -14.19
C LEU A 330 22.45 12.52 -14.14
N PHE A 331 22.99 12.00 -15.26
CA PHE A 331 24.36 11.50 -15.30
C PHE A 331 25.41 12.58 -15.00
N GLU A 332 25.25 13.78 -15.56
CA GLU A 332 26.15 14.92 -15.37
C GLU A 332 26.17 15.40 -13.92
N THR A 333 25.01 15.46 -13.27
CA THR A 333 24.88 15.98 -11.90
C THR A 333 25.00 14.90 -10.82
N HIS A 334 24.97 13.62 -11.20
CA HIS A 334 24.89 12.50 -10.25
C HIS A 334 25.98 12.54 -9.18
N ASP A 335 27.24 12.70 -9.58
CA ASP A 335 28.38 12.67 -8.64
C ASP A 335 28.31 13.83 -7.65
N GLU A 336 27.87 15.00 -8.07
CA GLU A 336 27.68 16.16 -7.19
C GLU A 336 26.57 15.91 -6.17
N ARG A 337 25.49 15.24 -6.58
CA ARG A 337 24.35 14.89 -5.73
C ARG A 337 24.71 13.78 -4.74
N VAL A 338 25.42 12.74 -5.18
CA VAL A 338 26.02 11.72 -4.30
C VAL A 338 26.96 12.37 -3.29
N ALA A 339 27.81 13.30 -3.73
CA ALA A 339 28.73 14.00 -2.84
C ALA A 339 27.98 14.93 -1.86
N HIS A 340 26.89 15.57 -2.28
CA HIS A 340 26.01 16.35 -1.39
C HIS A 340 25.37 15.44 -0.34
N PHE A 341 24.80 14.30 -0.75
CA PHE A 341 24.22 13.31 0.15
C PHE A 341 25.27 12.83 1.15
N GLY A 342 26.46 12.46 0.66
CA GLY A 342 27.57 12.03 1.47
C GLY A 342 28.00 13.07 2.49
N ARG A 343 28.11 14.36 2.13
CA ARG A 343 28.52 15.43 3.06
C ARG A 343 27.47 15.75 4.12
N ASN A 344 26.18 15.72 3.77
CA ASN A 344 25.12 16.21 4.65
C ASN A 344 24.44 15.10 5.45
N PHE A 345 24.40 13.87 4.94
CA PHE A 345 23.59 12.79 5.54
C PHE A 345 24.41 11.56 5.95
N LEU A 346 25.73 11.58 5.68
CA LEU A 346 26.66 10.57 6.20
C LEU A 346 27.71 11.25 7.10
N ALA A 347 28.18 10.52 8.10
CA ALA A 347 29.28 10.93 8.98
C ALA A 347 30.41 9.89 8.93
N ASP A 348 31.63 10.30 9.27
CA ASP A 348 32.72 9.34 9.43
C ASP A 348 32.44 8.45 10.65
N ALA A 349 32.36 7.15 10.43
CA ALA A 349 32.02 6.17 11.45
C ALA A 349 33.30 5.51 11.98
N GLU A 350 33.50 5.56 13.29
CA GLU A 350 34.45 4.70 13.98
C GLU A 350 33.66 3.78 14.92
N ALA A 351 33.63 2.49 14.60
CA ALA A 351 32.74 1.55 15.27
C ALA A 351 33.41 0.21 15.54
N THR A 352 33.08 -0.38 16.68
CA THR A 352 33.32 -1.81 16.91
C THR A 352 32.09 -2.59 16.49
N VAL A 353 32.25 -3.49 15.52
CA VAL A 353 31.18 -4.37 15.06
C VAL A 353 31.40 -5.74 15.67
N ILE A 354 30.39 -6.29 16.33
CA ILE A 354 30.39 -7.63 16.92
C ILE A 354 29.43 -8.48 16.09
N LEU A 355 29.98 -9.30 15.19
CA LEU A 355 29.24 -10.23 14.35
C LEU A 355 29.12 -11.57 15.07
N ILE A 356 27.89 -11.97 15.40
CA ILE A 356 27.57 -13.25 16.03
C ILE A 356 27.05 -14.20 14.95
N ASP A 357 27.71 -15.36 14.80
CA ASP A 357 27.29 -16.39 13.86
C ASP A 357 26.31 -17.39 14.51
N ASP A 358 25.05 -17.31 14.09
CA ASP A 358 24.00 -18.21 14.56
C ASP A 358 23.87 -19.50 13.72
N TYR A 359 24.55 -19.60 12.57
CA TYR A 359 24.29 -20.69 11.60
C TYR A 359 25.49 -21.62 11.38
N GLY A 360 26.71 -21.25 11.76
CA GLY A 360 27.88 -22.10 11.57
C GLY A 360 28.37 -22.17 10.14
N ALA A 361 28.13 -21.13 9.33
CA ALA A 361 28.39 -21.12 7.89
C ALA A 361 29.55 -20.18 7.53
N PRO A 362 30.79 -20.69 7.33
CA PRO A 362 31.97 -19.85 7.07
C PRO A 362 31.81 -18.93 5.85
N ALA A 363 31.18 -19.42 4.77
CA ALA A 363 30.95 -18.63 3.56
C ALA A 363 30.10 -17.37 3.85
N ARG A 364 29.06 -17.49 4.68
CA ARG A 364 28.21 -16.36 5.04
C ARG A 364 28.95 -15.32 5.87
N ILE A 365 29.77 -15.77 6.81
CA ILE A 365 30.62 -14.86 7.59
C ILE A 365 31.57 -14.11 6.65
N ARG A 366 32.16 -14.78 5.65
CA ARG A 366 33.00 -14.11 4.65
C ARG A 366 32.20 -13.07 3.85
N ASP A 367 30.97 -13.39 3.45
CA ASP A 367 30.08 -12.43 2.77
C ASP A 367 29.84 -11.21 3.67
N ARG A 368 29.52 -11.41 4.96
CA ARG A 368 29.35 -10.31 5.94
C ARG A 368 30.65 -9.50 6.09
N ILE A 369 31.80 -10.16 6.19
CA ILE A 369 33.11 -9.50 6.29
C ILE A 369 33.31 -8.59 5.07
N GLU A 370 33.02 -9.06 3.86
CA GLU A 370 33.18 -8.27 2.64
C GLU A 370 32.25 -7.05 2.61
N GLU A 371 31.00 -7.19 3.05
CA GLU A 371 30.08 -6.07 3.22
C GLU A 371 30.61 -5.02 4.20
N TYR A 372 31.20 -5.45 5.31
CA TYR A 372 31.86 -4.55 6.26
C TYR A 372 33.14 -3.95 5.72
N ARG A 373 33.93 -4.66 4.89
CA ARG A 373 35.08 -4.07 4.17
C ARG A 373 34.63 -2.95 3.25
N GLY A 374 33.46 -3.11 2.62
CA GLY A 374 32.88 -2.16 1.68
C GLY A 374 32.33 -0.88 2.29
N GLN A 375 32.07 -0.81 3.60
CA GLN A 375 31.40 0.33 4.25
C GLN A 375 32.07 1.68 3.92
N LEU A 376 31.27 2.66 3.51
CA LEU A 376 31.74 4.01 3.22
C LEU A 376 32.08 4.76 4.50
N ARG A 377 33.11 5.61 4.43
CA ARG A 377 33.47 6.56 5.50
C ARG A 377 33.64 5.89 6.87
N SER A 378 34.10 4.64 6.89
CA SER A 378 34.09 3.82 8.10
C SER A 378 35.48 3.32 8.47
N ALA A 379 35.74 3.23 9.78
CA ALA A 379 36.86 2.56 10.40
C ALA A 379 36.30 1.55 11.42
N ILE A 380 36.45 0.26 11.11
CA ILE A 380 35.76 -0.81 11.81
C ILE A 380 36.76 -1.69 12.56
N ASN A 381 36.52 -1.90 13.84
CA ASN A 381 37.10 -3.01 14.59
C ASN A 381 36.09 -4.15 14.59
N LEU A 382 36.30 -5.14 13.72
CA LEU A 382 35.38 -6.27 13.53
C LEU A 382 35.76 -7.42 14.45
N HIS A 383 34.83 -7.83 15.29
CA HIS A 383 34.91 -9.01 16.13
C HIS A 383 33.91 -10.03 15.60
N VAL A 384 34.37 -11.24 15.30
CA VAL A 384 33.52 -12.34 14.83
C VAL A 384 33.46 -13.37 15.94
N ILE A 385 32.27 -13.68 16.44
CA ILE A 385 32.02 -14.74 17.42
C ILE A 385 31.41 -15.92 16.67
N CYS A 386 32.13 -17.03 16.58
CA CYS A 386 31.70 -18.20 15.82
C CYS A 386 32.24 -19.51 16.39
N ASP A 387 31.76 -20.62 15.87
CA ASP A 387 32.18 -21.97 16.27
C ASP A 387 33.70 -22.16 16.14
N PRO A 388 34.38 -22.93 17.02
CA PRO A 388 35.81 -23.16 16.89
C PRO A 388 36.23 -23.76 15.54
N ALA A 389 35.41 -24.63 14.95
CA ALA A 389 35.69 -25.21 13.63
C ALA A 389 35.55 -24.18 12.49
N VAL A 390 34.63 -23.22 12.65
CA VAL A 390 34.46 -22.10 11.73
C VAL A 390 35.59 -21.09 11.92
N ALA A 391 35.96 -20.78 13.15
CA ALA A 391 37.07 -19.90 13.50
C ALA A 391 38.39 -20.38 12.88
N GLN A 392 38.65 -21.70 12.90
CA GLN A 392 39.82 -22.29 12.25
C GLN A 392 39.81 -22.05 10.73
N GLN A 393 38.66 -22.17 10.07
CA GLN A 393 38.51 -21.92 8.63
C GLN A 393 38.63 -20.43 8.26
N LEU A 394 38.46 -19.54 9.23
CA LEU A 394 38.59 -18.09 9.08
C LEU A 394 39.94 -17.57 9.57
N ALA A 395 40.85 -18.41 10.07
CA ALA A 395 42.14 -17.99 10.63
C ALA A 395 43.03 -17.21 9.63
N ASP A 396 42.82 -17.44 8.32
CA ASP A 396 43.52 -16.76 7.25
C ASP A 396 42.83 -15.48 6.76
N GLU A 397 41.64 -15.15 7.28
CA GLU A 397 40.99 -13.89 6.96
C GLU A 397 41.86 -12.71 7.41
N ARG A 398 41.87 -11.65 6.59
CA ARG A 398 42.67 -10.45 6.82
C ARG A 398 41.78 -9.21 6.85
N THR A 399 42.30 -8.16 7.48
CA THR A 399 41.72 -6.82 7.42
C THR A 399 41.76 -6.27 5.99
N GLY A 400 40.88 -5.32 5.68
CA GLY A 400 40.82 -4.68 4.36
C GLY A 400 39.69 -3.65 4.30
N GLY A 401 39.77 -2.71 3.35
CA GLY A 401 38.75 -1.66 3.20
C GLY A 401 38.54 -0.85 4.48
N ALA A 402 37.30 -0.81 4.96
CA ALA A 402 36.93 -0.14 6.21
C ALA A 402 37.37 -0.90 7.48
N ILE A 403 37.66 -2.21 7.40
CA ILE A 403 38.08 -3.01 8.56
C ILE A 403 39.55 -2.70 8.90
N ARG A 404 39.77 -2.13 10.09
CA ARG A 404 41.08 -1.77 10.65
C ARG A 404 41.65 -2.86 11.55
N ALA A 405 40.78 -3.59 12.24
CA ALA A 405 41.15 -4.75 13.03
C ALA A 405 40.10 -5.85 12.82
N LEU A 406 40.56 -7.10 12.72
CA LEU A 406 39.71 -8.28 12.66
C LEU A 406 40.15 -9.24 13.76
N THR A 407 39.24 -9.61 14.66
CA THR A 407 39.50 -10.60 15.70
C THR A 407 38.41 -11.66 15.69
N ILE A 408 38.81 -12.93 15.62
CA ILE A 408 37.90 -14.07 15.61
C ILE A 408 37.93 -14.70 17.00
N HIS A 409 36.76 -14.83 17.62
CA HIS A 409 36.54 -15.37 18.95
C HIS A 409 35.89 -16.74 18.80
N PRO A 410 36.66 -17.84 19.00
CA PRO A 410 36.08 -19.17 18.99
C PRO A 410 35.17 -19.33 20.23
N CYS A 411 33.90 -19.61 19.98
CA CYS A 411 32.87 -19.84 20.98
C CYS A 411 32.33 -21.25 20.76
N ALA A 412 32.71 -22.20 21.63
CA ALA A 412 32.12 -23.52 21.56
C ALA A 412 30.61 -23.41 21.83
N TYR A 413 29.79 -24.06 21.02
CA TYR A 413 28.35 -24.15 21.24
C TYR A 413 28.06 -25.59 21.63
N ASP A 414 27.92 -25.86 22.92
CA ASP A 414 27.51 -27.16 23.42
C ASP A 414 26.02 -27.08 23.75
N PRO A 415 25.14 -27.92 23.17
CA PRO A 415 23.72 -28.02 23.55
C PRO A 415 23.51 -28.64 24.94
N SER A 416 24.51 -28.56 25.82
CA SER A 416 24.46 -29.03 27.19
C SER A 416 23.21 -28.49 27.91
N PRO A 417 22.62 -29.28 28.81
CA PRO A 417 21.42 -28.88 29.55
C PRO A 417 21.63 -27.53 30.25
N SER A 418 20.56 -26.73 30.30
CA SER A 418 20.55 -25.38 30.84
C SER A 418 21.17 -25.32 32.23
N VAL A 419 21.74 -24.18 32.63
CA VAL A 419 22.23 -24.00 34.02
C VAL A 419 21.13 -24.21 35.06
N PHE A 420 19.86 -24.08 34.66
CA PHE A 420 18.71 -24.42 35.49
C PHE A 420 18.59 -25.92 35.82
N ASP A 421 19.23 -26.79 35.02
CA ASP A 421 19.32 -28.24 35.27
C ASP A 421 20.48 -28.60 36.22
N GLY A 422 21.20 -27.60 36.77
CA GLY A 422 22.28 -27.79 37.74
C GLY A 422 23.60 -28.32 37.14
N ILE A 423 23.69 -28.42 35.82
CA ILE A 423 24.89 -28.85 35.11
C ILE A 423 25.63 -27.61 34.62
N LYS A 424 26.92 -27.53 34.91
CA LYS A 424 27.76 -26.42 34.46
C LYS A 424 27.99 -26.56 32.95
N PRO A 425 27.63 -25.56 32.11
CA PRO A 425 27.84 -25.64 30.68
C PRO A 425 29.33 -25.83 30.41
N VAL A 426 29.63 -26.75 29.48
CA VAL A 426 31.00 -27.08 29.09
C VAL A 426 31.58 -25.99 28.19
N SER A 427 30.71 -25.18 27.57
CA SER A 427 31.10 -24.13 26.63
C SER A 427 30.88 -22.70 27.16
N GLU A 428 31.68 -21.76 26.64
CA GLU A 428 31.53 -20.34 26.94
C GLU A 428 30.35 -19.77 26.16
N ARG A 429 29.48 -18.98 26.81
CA ARG A 429 28.36 -18.29 26.16
C ARG A 429 28.85 -17.05 25.39
N THR A 430 28.05 -16.52 24.49
CA THR A 430 28.42 -15.31 23.74
C THR A 430 28.47 -14.04 24.62
N GLY A 431 27.64 -13.92 25.65
CA GLY A 431 27.60 -12.76 26.56
C GLY A 431 28.93 -12.39 27.24
N PRO A 432 29.64 -13.33 27.90
CA PRO A 432 30.98 -13.07 28.45
C PRO A 432 32.00 -12.58 27.41
N ILE A 433 31.93 -13.07 26.18
CA ILE A 433 32.80 -12.66 25.08
C ILE A 433 32.48 -11.22 24.68
N VAL A 434 31.18 -10.91 24.47
CA VAL A 434 30.69 -9.55 24.18
C VAL A 434 31.15 -8.58 25.27
N LEU A 435 31.02 -8.94 26.55
CA LEU A 435 31.45 -8.10 27.66
C LEU A 435 32.95 -7.81 27.63
N ARG A 436 33.81 -8.79 27.33
CA ARG A 436 35.26 -8.56 27.20
C ARG A 436 35.58 -7.62 26.04
N ILE A 437 34.92 -7.82 24.90
CA ILE A 437 35.08 -6.94 23.73
C ILE A 437 34.71 -5.50 24.10
N LEU A 438 33.60 -5.32 24.82
CA LEU A 438 33.10 -4.01 25.23
C LEU A 438 33.94 -3.37 26.36
N ALA A 439 34.56 -4.16 27.23
CA ALA A 439 35.49 -3.67 28.24
C ALA A 439 36.73 -3.00 27.61
N ASP A 440 37.18 -3.53 26.48
CA ASP A 440 38.30 -3.00 25.68
C ASP A 440 37.86 -2.06 24.55
N LEU A 441 36.60 -1.58 24.56
CA LEU A 441 36.05 -0.75 23.50
C LEU A 441 36.82 0.55 23.32
N ARG A 442 37.52 0.71 22.18
CA ARG A 442 38.30 1.92 21.86
C ARG A 442 37.54 2.94 21.01
N THR A 443 36.57 2.47 20.25
CA THR A 443 35.77 3.26 19.31
C THR A 443 34.65 4.03 20.04
N PRO A 444 34.12 5.12 19.47
CA PRO A 444 33.03 5.91 20.07
C PRO A 444 31.67 5.20 20.07
N SER A 445 31.50 4.18 19.22
CA SER A 445 30.25 3.45 19.06
C SER A 445 30.47 1.97 18.80
N PHE A 446 29.45 1.16 19.03
CA PHE A 446 29.47 -0.27 18.71
C PHE A 446 28.13 -0.75 18.15
N LEU A 447 28.16 -1.86 17.43
CA LEU A 447 27.02 -2.50 16.80
C LEU A 447 27.13 -4.01 16.98
N ILE A 448 26.01 -4.68 17.24
CA ILE A 448 25.93 -6.15 17.31
C ILE A 448 25.12 -6.60 16.10
N ALA A 449 25.63 -7.54 15.30
CA ALA A 449 25.00 -8.02 14.08
C ALA A 449 24.88 -9.54 14.05
N GLY A 450 23.87 -10.06 13.36
CA GLY A 450 23.71 -11.46 13.00
C GLY A 450 24.26 -11.76 11.61
N THR A 451 24.51 -13.04 11.32
CA THR A 451 24.96 -13.48 9.98
C THR A 451 23.83 -13.59 8.94
N ASN A 452 22.58 -13.35 9.35
CA ASN A 452 21.39 -13.24 8.51
C ASN A 452 21.02 -11.79 8.16
N GLU A 453 21.90 -10.84 8.43
CA GLU A 453 21.66 -9.43 8.18
C GLU A 453 22.63 -8.91 7.11
N ILE A 454 22.08 -8.27 6.08
CA ILE A 454 22.82 -7.62 5.00
C ILE A 454 22.78 -6.11 5.22
N VAL A 455 23.96 -5.49 5.24
CA VAL A 455 24.10 -4.05 5.42
C VAL A 455 24.44 -3.38 4.10
N PHE A 456 23.78 -2.26 3.82
CA PHE A 456 24.13 -1.41 2.69
C PHE A 456 25.43 -0.66 2.97
N VAL A 457 26.11 -0.19 1.94
CA VAL A 457 27.45 0.39 2.06
C VAL A 457 27.50 1.65 2.93
N ASP A 458 26.38 2.34 3.07
CA ASP A 458 26.23 3.59 3.80
C ASP A 458 25.64 3.38 5.22
N HIS A 459 25.48 2.12 5.64
CA HIS A 459 24.80 1.75 6.87
C HIS A 459 25.44 2.37 8.14
N LEU A 460 26.73 2.13 8.38
CA LEU A 460 27.39 2.67 9.59
C LEU A 460 27.50 4.21 9.55
N ALA A 461 27.78 4.77 8.37
CA ALA A 461 27.94 6.20 8.20
C ALA A 461 26.63 6.97 8.40
N SER A 462 25.50 6.40 7.99
CA SER A 462 24.16 6.98 8.19
C SER A 462 23.70 6.87 9.65
N LEU A 463 23.92 5.73 10.31
CA LEU A 463 23.64 5.57 11.73
C LEU A 463 24.47 6.52 12.58
N THR A 464 25.75 6.69 12.24
CA THR A 464 26.64 7.65 12.93
C THR A 464 26.15 9.08 12.74
N ARG A 465 25.69 9.44 11.53
CA ARG A 465 25.09 10.75 11.29
C ARG A 465 23.85 10.97 12.14
N ALA A 466 22.94 10.00 12.20
CA ALA A 466 21.74 10.09 13.01
C ALA A 466 22.07 10.31 14.51
N LEU A 467 23.09 9.63 15.05
CA LEU A 467 23.59 9.88 16.40
C LEU A 467 24.20 11.28 16.55
N ALA A 468 24.94 11.78 15.55
CA ALA A 468 25.53 13.11 15.60
C ALA A 468 24.46 14.22 15.64
N ASP A 469 23.40 14.06 14.84
CA ASP A 469 22.27 14.99 14.79
C ASP A 469 21.37 14.92 16.04
N ASN A 470 21.44 13.81 16.78
CA ASN A 470 20.67 13.59 18.00
C ASN A 470 21.59 13.32 19.20
N PRO A 471 22.25 14.34 19.78
CA PRO A 471 23.18 14.16 20.89
C PRO A 471 22.58 13.48 22.13
N SER A 472 21.27 13.64 22.36
CA SER A 472 20.54 13.01 23.47
C SER A 472 20.18 11.54 23.22
N ALA A 473 20.30 11.05 21.98
CA ALA A 473 20.02 9.65 21.67
C ALA A 473 21.21 8.78 22.05
N ALA A 474 20.97 7.68 22.77
CA ALA A 474 22.01 6.70 23.09
C ALA A 474 22.20 5.63 21.98
N MET A 475 21.23 5.53 21.06
CA MET A 475 21.31 4.68 19.87
C MET A 475 20.69 5.33 18.63
N ALA A 476 21.13 4.87 17.47
CA ALA A 476 20.48 5.13 16.18
C ALA A 476 19.93 3.84 15.57
N SER A 477 18.92 3.98 14.72
CA SER A 477 18.27 2.88 14.01
C SER A 477 18.08 3.21 12.52
N SER A 478 18.31 2.21 11.67
CA SER A 478 18.01 2.24 10.25
C SER A 478 16.59 1.71 9.98
N ALA A 479 15.97 2.11 8.87
CA ALA A 479 14.85 1.34 8.33
C ALA A 479 15.33 -0.04 7.86
N MET A 480 14.40 -1.00 7.80
CA MET A 480 14.70 -2.41 7.53
C MET A 480 13.87 -2.95 6.37
N LEU A 481 14.56 -3.67 5.49
CA LEU A 481 13.99 -4.48 4.43
C LEU A 481 13.96 -5.94 4.86
N ARG A 482 13.05 -6.71 4.29
CA ARG A 482 12.97 -8.17 4.44
C ARG A 482 13.19 -8.82 3.09
N GLU A 483 14.12 -9.76 3.01
CA GLU A 483 14.36 -10.62 1.85
C GLU A 483 13.72 -11.99 2.05
N THR A 484 12.73 -12.34 1.23
CA THR A 484 12.03 -13.63 1.24
C THR A 484 12.37 -14.44 -0.01
N TYR A 485 12.18 -15.77 0.07
CA TYR A 485 12.57 -16.71 -0.98
C TYR A 485 11.35 -17.47 -1.49
N ASN A 486 11.02 -17.24 -2.76
CA ASN A 486 9.94 -17.95 -3.47
C ASN A 486 10.56 -18.98 -4.43
N GLY A 487 11.27 -19.96 -3.87
CA GLY A 487 11.97 -21.01 -4.62
C GLY A 487 13.47 -20.72 -4.85
N PRO A 488 14.19 -21.60 -5.58
CA PRO A 488 15.66 -21.57 -5.68
C PRO A 488 16.25 -20.36 -6.44
N VAL A 489 15.42 -19.54 -7.10
CA VAL A 489 15.87 -18.43 -7.97
C VAL A 489 15.23 -17.08 -7.60
N SER A 490 14.06 -17.06 -6.96
CA SER A 490 13.32 -15.82 -6.70
C SER A 490 13.59 -15.32 -5.29
N ARG A 491 14.26 -14.16 -5.19
CA ARG A 491 14.44 -13.39 -3.97
C ARG A 491 13.57 -12.14 -4.04
N ALA A 492 12.82 -11.85 -2.99
CA ALA A 492 11.93 -10.70 -2.94
C ALA A 492 12.28 -9.78 -1.75
N ARG A 493 12.61 -8.51 -2.01
CA ARG A 493 12.85 -7.52 -0.95
C ARG A 493 11.64 -6.63 -0.75
N THR A 494 11.19 -6.51 0.49
CA THR A 494 10.06 -5.66 0.87
C THR A 494 10.45 -4.75 2.02
N LEU A 495 9.95 -3.52 2.04
CA LEU A 495 10.10 -2.64 3.20
C LEU A 495 9.30 -3.23 4.36
N LEU A 496 9.97 -3.56 5.47
CA LEU A 496 9.29 -4.03 6.67
C LEU A 496 8.88 -2.86 7.55
N GLU A 497 9.82 -1.93 7.79
CA GLU A 497 9.58 -0.82 8.70
C GLU A 497 10.54 0.35 8.43
N LEU A 498 10.00 1.58 8.40
CA LEU A 498 10.80 2.80 8.18
C LEU A 498 11.46 3.31 9.47
N ARG A 499 10.79 3.22 10.61
CA ARG A 499 11.26 3.81 11.88
C ARG A 499 11.08 2.82 13.00
N ALA A 500 12.03 2.77 13.92
CA ALA A 500 11.89 1.98 15.13
C ALA A 500 11.18 2.82 16.22
N THR A 501 9.85 2.90 16.14
CA THR A 501 9.04 3.82 16.96
C THR A 501 8.17 3.17 18.04
N SER A 502 7.76 1.92 17.88
CA SER A 502 7.03 1.20 18.95
C SER A 502 8.01 0.54 19.93
N PHE A 503 7.61 0.43 21.20
CA PHE A 503 8.37 -0.36 22.17
C PHE A 503 8.45 -1.79 21.67
N ASP A 504 7.37 -2.33 21.10
CA ASP A 504 7.39 -3.65 20.48
C ASP A 504 8.46 -3.80 19.39
N THR A 505 8.66 -2.83 18.50
CA THR A 505 9.75 -2.91 17.51
C THR A 505 11.13 -2.87 18.17
N VAL A 506 11.31 -2.02 19.19
CA VAL A 506 12.62 -1.76 19.79
C VAL A 506 12.96 -2.76 20.89
N ALA A 507 11.94 -3.35 21.50
CA ALA A 507 11.99 -4.06 22.77
C ALA A 507 11.13 -5.33 22.79
N ASN A 508 10.53 -5.81 21.68
CA ASN A 508 10.00 -7.16 21.68
C ASN A 508 11.13 -8.12 22.01
N VAL A 509 11.10 -8.62 23.23
CA VAL A 509 12.07 -9.53 23.84
C VAL A 509 11.71 -10.99 23.53
N THR A 510 10.86 -11.25 22.54
CA THR A 510 10.41 -12.60 22.18
C THR A 510 10.44 -12.81 20.67
N GLY A 511 11.18 -13.82 20.22
CA GLY A 511 11.26 -14.25 18.81
C GLY A 511 12.69 -14.43 18.33
N ALA A 512 12.98 -15.53 17.62
CA ALA A 512 14.33 -15.95 17.21
C ALA A 512 14.95 -15.13 16.05
N THR A 513 14.32 -14.03 15.61
CA THR A 513 14.67 -13.29 14.38
C THR A 513 14.71 -11.77 14.57
N ALA A 514 14.89 -11.29 15.81
CA ALA A 514 14.99 -9.86 16.07
C ALA A 514 16.24 -9.26 15.37
N PRO A 515 16.11 -8.12 14.68
CA PRO A 515 17.23 -7.52 13.98
C PRO A 515 18.23 -6.93 14.99
N ARG A 516 19.48 -7.39 14.92
CA ARG A 516 20.61 -6.97 15.75
C ARG A 516 21.31 -5.77 15.10
N GLY A 517 21.73 -5.95 13.85
CA GLY A 517 22.57 -5.03 13.08
C GLY A 517 21.87 -3.75 12.68
N ARG A 518 20.57 -3.62 12.94
CA ARG A 518 19.81 -2.39 12.70
C ARG A 518 20.26 -1.19 13.54
N PHE A 519 20.92 -1.43 14.68
CA PHE A 519 21.15 -0.43 15.71
C PHE A 519 22.65 -0.15 15.96
N LEU A 520 23.00 1.14 16.04
CA LEU A 520 24.32 1.60 16.46
C LEU A 520 24.22 2.24 17.85
N PHE A 521 25.06 1.80 18.78
CA PHE A 521 25.04 2.20 20.18
C PHE A 521 26.23 3.11 20.52
N ARG A 522 26.03 4.10 21.38
CA ARG A 522 27.15 4.88 21.94
C ARG A 522 27.96 4.05 22.93
N LYS A 523 29.28 4.29 22.96
CA LYS A 523 30.20 3.68 23.94
C LYS A 523 29.80 3.90 25.41
N SER A 524 29.02 4.94 25.74
CA SER A 524 28.51 5.13 27.11
C SER A 524 27.73 3.91 27.61
N LEU A 525 27.00 3.21 26.73
CA LEU A 525 26.22 2.03 27.08
C LEU A 525 27.09 0.80 27.41
N ALA A 526 28.32 0.74 26.89
CA ALA A 526 29.25 -0.36 27.19
C ALA A 526 29.64 -0.41 28.67
N LYS A 527 29.63 0.74 29.37
CA LYS A 527 29.95 0.83 30.80
C LYS A 527 28.82 0.35 31.72
N GLY A 528 27.60 0.20 31.18
CA GLY A 528 26.44 -0.28 31.92
C GLY A 528 26.34 -1.81 32.01
N GLY A 529 27.15 -2.55 31.24
CA GLY A 529 27.11 -4.01 31.16
C GLY A 529 27.26 -4.66 32.54
N VAL A 530 26.21 -5.35 32.96
CA VAL A 530 26.16 -6.06 34.25
C VAL A 530 26.83 -7.41 34.03
N ALA A 531 28.00 -7.62 34.64
CA ALA A 531 28.77 -8.86 34.46
C ALA A 531 27.92 -10.10 34.77
N GLU A 532 27.05 -10.01 35.77
CA GLU A 532 26.13 -11.07 36.16
C GLU A 532 25.06 -11.36 35.08
N LEU A 533 24.51 -10.32 34.43
CA LEU A 533 23.54 -10.49 33.35
C LEU A 533 24.23 -11.05 32.10
N MET A 534 25.36 -10.47 31.71
CA MET A 534 26.12 -10.92 30.54
C MET A 534 26.62 -12.36 30.70
N ALA A 535 26.88 -12.82 31.93
CA ALA A 535 27.19 -14.22 32.18
C ALA A 535 26.05 -15.18 31.80
N LEU A 536 24.80 -14.70 31.73
CA LEU A 536 23.60 -15.48 31.35
C LEU A 536 23.23 -15.33 29.87
N MET A 537 23.79 -14.36 29.15
CA MET A 537 23.42 -14.08 27.76
C MET A 537 24.11 -15.04 26.80
N ASP A 538 23.34 -15.50 25.81
CA ASP A 538 23.76 -16.29 24.69
C ASP A 538 22.94 -15.93 23.43
N GLY A 539 23.32 -14.85 22.75
CA GLY A 539 22.74 -14.38 21.49
C GLY A 539 21.69 -13.27 21.61
N GLU A 540 21.28 -12.92 22.84
CA GLU A 540 20.27 -11.88 23.12
C GLU A 540 20.87 -10.57 23.66
N GLU A 541 22.20 -10.38 23.56
CA GLU A 541 22.91 -9.22 24.12
C GLU A 541 22.44 -7.89 23.53
N HIS A 542 22.11 -7.89 22.24
CA HIS A 542 21.61 -6.72 21.52
C HIS A 542 20.32 -6.14 22.15
N ARG A 543 19.43 -6.98 22.68
CA ARG A 543 18.19 -6.54 23.32
C ARG A 543 18.42 -5.79 24.62
N TYR A 544 19.42 -6.22 25.40
CA TYR A 544 19.83 -5.49 26.60
C TYR A 544 20.27 -4.07 26.23
N PHE A 545 21.09 -3.92 25.19
CA PHE A 545 21.56 -2.60 24.77
C PHE A 545 20.47 -1.74 24.15
N GLN A 546 19.51 -2.30 23.43
CA GLN A 546 18.33 -1.59 22.94
C GLN A 546 17.52 -1.00 24.11
N LEU A 547 17.18 -1.82 25.10
CA LEU A 547 16.43 -1.39 26.28
C LEU A 547 17.22 -0.41 27.15
N ALA A 548 18.52 -0.63 27.33
CA ALA A 548 19.38 0.31 28.04
C ALA A 548 19.47 1.65 27.32
N ALA A 549 19.56 1.66 25.98
CA ALA A 549 19.58 2.89 25.19
C ALA A 549 18.27 3.68 25.31
N LEU A 550 17.14 2.99 25.30
CA LEU A 550 15.81 3.59 25.50
C LEU A 550 15.67 4.27 26.87
N LEU A 551 16.27 3.70 27.91
CA LEU A 551 16.28 4.30 29.26
C LEU A 551 17.10 5.59 29.35
N GLU A 552 18.06 5.78 28.44
CA GLU A 552 18.96 6.93 28.39
C GLU A 552 18.42 8.06 27.48
N GLY A 553 17.61 7.74 26.47
CA GLY A 553 17.12 8.76 25.53
C GLY A 553 16.26 8.22 24.37
N PRO A 554 15.86 9.11 23.44
CA PRO A 554 15.11 8.72 22.25
C PRO A 554 15.98 7.92 21.27
N VAL A 555 15.33 7.26 20.31
CA VAL A 555 16.00 6.57 19.19
C VAL A 555 16.23 7.57 18.06
N ALA A 556 17.49 7.74 17.65
CA ALA A 556 17.80 8.51 16.44
C ALA A 556 17.46 7.67 15.19
N GLN A 557 16.72 8.24 14.25
CA GLN A 557 16.30 7.52 13.03
C GLN A 557 17.11 8.02 11.83
N THR A 558 17.62 7.10 11.00
CA THR A 558 18.24 7.50 9.70
C THR A 558 17.20 8.03 8.71
N GLY A 559 15.95 7.58 8.86
CA GLY A 559 14.86 7.91 7.95
C GLY A 559 14.96 7.27 6.57
N TYR A 560 15.85 6.29 6.35
CA TYR A 560 15.89 5.48 5.11
C TYR A 560 16.48 4.08 5.35
N ALA A 561 16.24 3.16 4.39
CA ALA A 561 16.61 1.75 4.51
C ALA A 561 18.07 1.48 4.13
N SER A 562 18.79 0.84 5.06
CA SER A 562 20.18 0.41 4.87
C SER A 562 20.49 -0.98 5.47
N LEU A 563 19.45 -1.71 5.91
CA LEU A 563 19.55 -3.08 6.42
C LEU A 563 18.53 -3.97 5.70
N VAL A 564 18.94 -5.18 5.36
CA VAL A 564 18.07 -6.25 4.85
C VAL A 564 18.18 -7.45 5.78
N LEU A 565 17.04 -7.92 6.28
CA LEU A 565 16.91 -9.18 7.01
C LEU A 565 16.72 -10.32 6.02
N ASP A 566 17.64 -11.29 6.01
CA ASP A 566 17.61 -12.46 5.14
C ASP A 566 16.85 -13.61 5.81
N GLU A 567 15.63 -13.89 5.33
CA GLU A 567 14.78 -14.98 5.86
C GLU A 567 15.00 -16.33 5.17
N ALA A 568 15.95 -16.48 4.22
CA ALA A 568 16.20 -17.71 3.44
C ALA A 568 16.62 -18.95 4.22
N LEU A 569 16.63 -18.89 5.54
CA LEU A 569 17.43 -19.74 6.38
C LEU A 569 16.81 -21.14 6.45
N ALA A 570 17.24 -22.00 5.51
CA ALA A 570 16.87 -23.41 5.46
C ALA A 570 17.41 -24.19 6.67
N ALA A 571 18.44 -23.68 7.34
CA ALA A 571 18.92 -24.21 8.61
C ALA A 571 18.32 -23.36 9.74
N PRO A 572 17.65 -23.96 10.73
CA PRO A 572 17.27 -23.24 11.94
C PRO A 572 18.53 -22.63 12.57
N PRO A 573 18.42 -21.44 13.17
CA PRO A 573 19.51 -20.91 13.98
C PRO A 573 19.91 -21.96 15.02
N ARG A 574 21.19 -21.99 15.38
CA ARG A 574 21.69 -22.85 16.45
C ARG A 574 20.90 -22.56 17.72
N SER A 575 20.49 -23.61 18.43
CA SER A 575 19.82 -23.45 19.72
C SER A 575 20.82 -22.84 20.71
N PRO A 576 20.51 -21.69 21.33
CA PRO A 576 21.34 -21.14 22.40
C PRO A 576 21.37 -22.12 23.59
N ALA A 577 22.44 -22.07 24.38
CA ALA A 577 22.56 -22.88 25.59
C ALA A 577 21.49 -22.53 26.63
N GLU A 578 21.01 -21.28 26.62
CA GLU A 578 19.87 -20.83 27.41
C GLU A 578 18.70 -20.43 26.49
N PRO A 579 17.47 -20.90 26.73
CA PRO A 579 16.30 -20.45 25.99
C PRO A 579 16.19 -18.93 25.97
N ALA A 580 15.93 -18.37 24.78
CA ALA A 580 15.78 -16.93 24.59
C ALA A 580 14.82 -16.30 25.61
N GLU A 581 13.69 -16.96 25.90
CA GLU A 581 12.70 -16.51 26.89
C GLU A 581 13.31 -16.20 28.27
N TYR A 582 14.22 -17.04 28.77
CA TYR A 582 14.85 -16.81 30.07
C TYR A 582 15.86 -15.67 30.03
N GLN A 583 16.66 -15.59 28.97
CA GLN A 583 17.59 -14.47 28.78
C GLN A 583 16.82 -13.15 28.72
N CYS A 584 15.71 -13.15 27.98
CA CYS A 584 14.83 -12.02 27.79
C CYS A 584 14.13 -11.60 29.09
N GLN A 585 13.70 -12.57 29.91
CA GLN A 585 13.18 -12.28 31.24
C GLN A 585 14.25 -11.67 32.16
N ALA A 586 15.48 -12.20 32.16
CA ALA A 586 16.58 -11.65 32.95
C ALA A 586 16.93 -10.21 32.54
N ILE A 587 16.87 -9.90 31.23
CA ILE A 587 17.02 -8.53 30.72
C ILE A 587 15.91 -7.64 31.28
N ARG A 588 14.63 -8.06 31.20
CA ARG A 588 13.49 -7.30 31.73
C ARG A 588 13.62 -7.04 33.22
N ASP A 589 13.94 -8.05 34.01
CA ASP A 589 14.11 -7.95 35.47
C ASP A 589 15.22 -6.94 35.82
N ARG A 590 16.29 -6.92 35.03
CA ARG A 590 17.38 -5.97 35.24
C ARG A 590 16.99 -4.55 34.87
N VAL A 591 16.39 -4.36 33.70
CA VAL A 591 15.95 -3.04 33.19
C VAL A 591 14.87 -2.46 34.10
N ALA A 592 14.00 -3.29 34.68
CA ALA A 592 12.96 -2.89 35.63
C ALA A 592 13.52 -2.26 36.92
N GLN A 593 14.78 -2.52 37.27
CA GLN A 593 15.46 -1.89 38.41
C GLN A 593 15.99 -0.48 38.09
N HIS A 594 15.95 -0.05 36.84
CA HIS A 594 16.46 1.26 36.43
C HIS A 594 15.52 2.39 36.85
N ALA A 595 16.07 3.51 37.35
CA ALA A 595 15.27 4.63 37.87
C ALA A 595 14.31 5.24 36.82
N ASN A 596 14.72 5.24 35.55
CA ASN A 596 13.92 5.75 34.44
C ASN A 596 12.88 4.74 33.90
N TRP A 597 12.85 3.51 34.40
CA TRP A 597 11.92 2.48 33.93
C TRP A 597 10.44 2.92 34.00
N PRO A 598 9.94 3.59 35.06
CA PRO A 598 8.57 4.09 35.09
C PRO A 598 8.28 5.21 34.07
N GLU A 599 9.29 6.01 33.71
CA GLU A 599 9.13 7.02 32.66
C GLU A 599 9.16 6.39 31.28
N LEU A 600 10.06 5.44 31.04
CA LEU A 600 10.10 4.67 29.80
C LEU A 600 8.78 3.94 29.59
N LYS A 601 8.30 3.24 30.62
CA LYS A 601 6.97 2.64 30.65
C LYS A 601 5.90 3.67 30.35
N ARG A 602 5.93 4.91 30.86
CA ARG A 602 4.91 5.94 30.55
C ARG A 602 5.00 6.53 29.14
N ARG A 603 6.22 6.76 28.64
CA ARG A 603 6.49 7.31 27.30
C ARG A 603 6.02 6.33 26.24
N TYR A 604 6.24 5.05 26.50
CA TYR A 604 5.79 3.97 25.64
C TYR A 604 4.42 3.44 26.04
N ALA A 605 3.87 3.67 27.24
CA ALA A 605 2.49 3.30 27.59
C ALA A 605 1.42 4.06 26.79
N LYS A 606 1.80 5.19 26.17
CA LYS A 606 0.96 5.91 25.20
C LYS A 606 1.10 5.42 23.75
N ALA A 607 2.09 4.58 23.48
CA ALA A 607 2.37 3.95 22.18
C ALA A 607 2.21 2.41 22.19
N ASP A 608 2.15 1.84 23.38
CA ASP A 608 2.07 0.43 23.74
C ASP A 608 1.34 0.40 25.10
N ALA A 609 0.01 0.32 25.12
CA ALA A 609 -0.65 -0.12 26.34
C ALA A 609 0.02 -1.43 26.80
N GLU A 610 0.26 -1.56 28.11
CA GLU A 610 1.17 -2.56 28.68
C GLU A 610 1.03 -3.96 28.03
N PRO A 611 2.13 -4.72 27.85
CA PRO A 611 2.03 -6.10 27.39
C PRO A 611 1.22 -6.88 28.41
N LEU A 612 0.05 -7.29 27.98
CA LEU A 612 -0.87 -7.99 28.83
C LEU A 612 -0.42 -9.40 29.08
N SER A 613 -0.38 -9.73 30.36
CA SER A 613 -0.59 -11.06 30.88
C SER A 613 -1.92 -11.59 30.31
N GLY A 614 -1.88 -12.16 29.10
CA GLY A 614 -3.09 -12.56 28.38
C GLY A 614 -2.95 -12.62 26.86
N VAL A 615 -1.86 -12.16 26.23
CA VAL A 615 -1.63 -12.35 24.78
C VAL A 615 -0.87 -13.66 24.54
N ILE A 616 -1.27 -14.46 23.53
CA ILE A 616 -0.52 -15.68 23.17
C ILE A 616 0.84 -15.23 22.61
N GLN A 617 1.88 -15.24 23.44
CA GLN A 617 3.24 -15.34 22.93
C GLN A 617 3.47 -16.79 22.55
N ALA A 618 3.80 -17.02 21.28
CA ALA A 618 4.09 -18.34 20.75
C ALA A 618 5.23 -19.01 21.54
N ALA A 619 4.88 -19.84 22.53
CA ALA A 619 5.78 -20.85 23.04
C ALA A 619 6.09 -21.79 21.87
N GLY A 620 7.38 -21.93 21.55
CA GLY A 620 7.90 -22.75 20.45
C GLY A 620 7.58 -24.24 20.57
N ARG A 621 6.32 -24.61 20.34
CA ARG A 621 5.94 -25.96 19.91
C ARG A 621 5.62 -25.85 18.43
N GLY A 622 6.32 -26.63 17.62
CA GLY A 622 6.05 -26.76 16.19
C GLY A 622 4.61 -27.24 15.95
N SER A 623 3.65 -26.31 15.97
CA SER A 623 2.30 -26.56 15.49
C SER A 623 2.44 -26.75 13.99
N SER A 624 2.33 -28.01 13.57
CA SER A 624 2.12 -28.41 12.19
C SER A 624 1.25 -27.38 11.47
N LYS A 625 1.73 -26.84 10.35
CA LYS A 625 0.92 -26.03 9.44
C LYS A 625 -0.35 -26.83 9.11
N GLY A 626 -1.45 -26.51 9.79
CA GLY A 626 -2.67 -27.28 9.69
C GLY A 626 -3.23 -27.12 8.28
N LEU A 627 -3.61 -28.24 7.67
CA LEU A 627 -4.33 -28.20 6.40
C LEU A 627 -5.77 -27.76 6.68
N ILE A 628 -6.24 -26.70 6.03
CA ILE A 628 -7.65 -26.29 6.04
C ILE A 628 -8.33 -26.88 4.82
N ILE A 629 -9.41 -27.60 5.07
CA ILE A 629 -10.32 -28.15 4.06
C ILE A 629 -11.45 -27.14 3.84
N ALA A 630 -11.83 -26.91 2.59
CA ALA A 630 -12.91 -25.97 2.27
C ALA A 630 -14.25 -26.40 2.91
N GLY A 631 -15.07 -25.42 3.28
CA GLY A 631 -16.42 -25.62 3.81
C GLY A 631 -16.51 -25.80 5.33
N LYS A 632 -15.40 -25.66 6.06
CA LYS A 632 -15.39 -25.74 7.53
C LYS A 632 -14.95 -24.41 8.15
N MET A 633 -15.75 -23.90 9.09
CA MET A 633 -15.32 -22.86 10.02
C MET A 633 -14.59 -23.52 11.19
N LEU A 634 -13.44 -22.97 11.54
CA LEU A 634 -12.58 -23.42 12.64
C LEU A 634 -12.69 -22.42 13.78
N GLU A 635 -13.04 -22.90 14.96
CA GLU A 635 -13.33 -22.05 16.11
C GLU A 635 -12.02 -21.60 16.77
N THR A 636 -11.87 -20.29 16.94
CA THR A 636 -10.67 -19.68 17.51
C THR A 636 -10.72 -19.57 19.03
N ILE A 637 -11.82 -20.01 19.65
CA ILE A 637 -12.11 -19.98 21.10
C ILE A 637 -11.31 -21.03 21.89
N ALA A 638 -11.39 -21.00 23.22
CA ALA A 638 -10.75 -21.96 24.11
C ALA A 638 -11.20 -23.41 23.82
N GLY A 639 -10.26 -24.25 23.39
CA GLY A 639 -10.54 -25.64 23.01
C GLY A 639 -11.05 -25.82 21.57
N GLY A 640 -11.25 -24.73 20.82
CA GLY A 640 -11.58 -24.74 19.40
C GLY A 640 -10.40 -25.19 18.53
N ASP A 641 -10.71 -25.77 17.37
CA ASP A 641 -9.70 -26.29 16.44
C ASP A 641 -8.98 -25.19 15.64
N GLY A 642 -9.59 -24.01 15.52
CA GLY A 642 -9.04 -22.81 14.90
C GLY A 642 -8.00 -22.07 15.75
N ALA A 643 -8.01 -22.26 17.07
CA ALA A 643 -7.08 -21.58 17.99
C ALA A 643 -5.61 -21.89 17.66
N SER A 644 -5.32 -23.10 17.16
CA SER A 644 -3.96 -23.54 16.78
C SER A 644 -3.37 -22.82 15.55
N TYR A 645 -4.20 -22.07 14.82
CA TYR A 645 -3.80 -21.33 13.61
C TYR A 645 -3.50 -19.85 13.87
N LEU A 646 -3.84 -19.36 15.06
CA LEU A 646 -3.55 -17.99 15.49
C LEU A 646 -2.05 -17.87 15.76
N ALA A 647 -1.34 -17.18 14.88
CA ALA A 647 0.11 -17.12 14.91
C ALA A 647 0.66 -15.94 15.73
N ALA A 648 0.00 -14.78 15.68
CA ALA A 648 0.43 -13.58 16.41
C ALA A 648 -0.72 -12.58 16.58
N GLY A 649 -0.63 -11.71 17.60
CA GLY A 649 -1.51 -10.55 17.79
C GLY A 649 -2.88 -10.84 18.40
N PHE A 650 -3.11 -12.08 18.84
CA PHE A 650 -4.36 -12.50 19.46
C PHE A 650 -4.17 -12.76 20.97
N SER A 651 -5.20 -12.47 21.76
CA SER A 651 -5.31 -12.86 23.16
C SER A 651 -5.31 -14.37 23.31
N GLN A 652 -5.08 -14.85 24.53
CA GLN A 652 -5.40 -16.23 24.90
C GLN A 652 -6.84 -16.51 24.52
N PRO A 653 -7.14 -17.67 23.92
CA PRO A 653 -8.50 -17.99 23.53
C PRO A 653 -9.37 -18.07 24.77
N GLU A 654 -10.48 -17.34 24.76
CA GLU A 654 -11.48 -17.35 25.83
C GLU A 654 -12.60 -18.34 25.48
N PRO A 655 -13.48 -18.72 26.43
CA PRO A 655 -14.55 -19.68 26.16
C PRO A 655 -15.43 -19.32 24.95
N ASP A 656 -15.65 -18.03 24.70
CA ASP A 656 -16.63 -17.56 23.72
C ASP A 656 -16.01 -16.86 22.51
N LEU A 657 -14.77 -16.35 22.62
CA LEU A 657 -14.13 -15.56 21.57
C LEU A 657 -12.61 -15.48 21.79
N THR A 658 -11.92 -14.91 20.81
CA THR A 658 -10.50 -14.57 20.91
C THR A 658 -10.28 -13.16 20.40
N TRP A 659 -9.73 -12.29 21.21
CA TRP A 659 -9.51 -10.90 20.82
C TRP A 659 -8.24 -10.72 20.03
N LEU A 660 -8.29 -9.85 19.03
CA LEU A 660 -7.13 -9.21 18.43
C LEU A 660 -6.74 -8.05 19.35
N ALA A 661 -5.59 -8.20 19.99
CA ALA A 661 -5.12 -7.36 21.10
C ALA A 661 -3.76 -6.71 20.79
N ALA A 662 -3.50 -6.44 19.51
CA ALA A 662 -2.30 -5.82 18.97
C ALA A 662 -2.65 -5.07 17.68
N GLU A 663 -1.73 -4.26 17.14
CA GLU A 663 -1.95 -3.53 15.86
C GLU A 663 -2.13 -4.47 14.66
N ARG A 664 -1.90 -5.78 14.84
CA ARG A 664 -2.01 -6.78 13.78
C ARG A 664 -2.25 -8.17 14.33
N GLY A 665 -3.29 -8.83 13.84
CA GLY A 665 -3.51 -10.27 14.01
C GLY A 665 -3.00 -11.08 12.81
N VAL A 666 -2.37 -12.22 13.04
CA VAL A 666 -1.84 -13.11 11.99
C VAL A 666 -2.40 -14.52 12.15
N ILE A 667 -2.99 -15.06 11.08
CA ILE A 667 -3.49 -16.42 10.99
C ILE A 667 -2.73 -17.16 9.88
N ASN A 668 -2.11 -18.30 10.20
CA ASN A 668 -1.30 -19.08 9.26
C ASN A 668 -1.92 -20.45 9.01
N PHE A 669 -2.14 -20.81 7.74
CA PHE A 669 -2.70 -22.12 7.37
C PHE A 669 -2.25 -22.59 5.97
N GLU A 670 -2.47 -23.86 5.64
CA GLU A 670 -2.29 -24.38 4.27
C GLU A 670 -3.62 -24.78 3.63
N LEU A 671 -3.80 -24.50 2.35
CA LEU A 671 -4.99 -24.90 1.58
C LEU A 671 -4.88 -26.33 1.05
N ALA A 672 -5.96 -27.11 1.20
CA ALA A 672 -6.09 -28.42 0.56
C ALA A 672 -6.12 -28.34 -0.98
N THR A 673 -5.64 -29.41 -1.64
CA THR A 673 -5.38 -29.50 -3.09
C THR A 673 -6.62 -29.39 -3.99
N ASP A 674 -7.80 -29.65 -3.44
CA ASP A 674 -9.10 -29.75 -4.10
C ASP A 674 -9.87 -28.43 -4.14
N ILE A 675 -9.39 -27.39 -3.44
CA ILE A 675 -10.08 -26.10 -3.28
C ILE A 675 -9.96 -25.18 -4.53
N ALA A 676 -9.02 -25.48 -5.44
CA ALA A 676 -8.67 -24.60 -6.56
C ALA A 676 -9.73 -24.46 -7.68
N ALA A 677 -10.85 -25.19 -7.62
CA ALA A 677 -11.85 -25.21 -8.68
C ALA A 677 -13.04 -24.22 -8.51
N GLU A 678 -13.27 -23.65 -7.32
CA GLU A 678 -14.55 -22.99 -6.97
C GLU A 678 -14.46 -21.57 -6.38
N ASP A 679 -13.49 -20.74 -6.81
CA ASP A 679 -13.33 -19.33 -6.37
C ASP A 679 -13.54 -19.14 -4.84
N PRO A 680 -12.65 -19.72 -3.99
CA PRO A 680 -12.84 -19.75 -2.54
C PRO A 680 -12.78 -18.36 -1.88
N GLU A 681 -13.54 -18.20 -0.80
CA GLU A 681 -13.53 -17.03 0.08
C GLU A 681 -13.05 -17.41 1.48
N ILE A 682 -12.28 -16.54 2.13
CA ILE A 682 -12.01 -16.65 3.57
C ILE A 682 -13.19 -16.04 4.30
N ALA A 683 -13.84 -16.81 5.15
CA ALA A 683 -14.88 -16.35 6.05
C ALA A 683 -14.29 -16.15 7.45
N LEU A 684 -14.63 -15.03 8.09
CA LEU A 684 -14.14 -14.61 9.39
C LEU A 684 -15.35 -14.19 10.24
N THR A 685 -15.65 -14.91 11.30
CA THR A 685 -16.71 -14.56 12.24
C THR A 685 -16.12 -13.70 13.35
N MET A 686 -16.40 -12.40 13.30
CA MET A 686 -15.75 -11.39 14.13
C MET A 686 -16.66 -10.22 14.50
N SER A 687 -16.29 -9.49 15.54
CA SER A 687 -16.85 -8.19 15.90
C SER A 687 -15.75 -7.18 16.22
N GLY A 688 -15.96 -5.90 15.93
CA GLY A 688 -14.98 -4.82 16.07
C GLY A 688 -15.43 -3.79 17.10
N ARG A 689 -14.52 -3.23 17.89
CA ARG A 689 -14.84 -2.22 18.90
C ARG A 689 -14.84 -0.82 18.30
N ARG A 690 -15.85 -0.01 18.62
CA ARG A 690 -15.84 1.42 18.28
C ARG A 690 -14.78 2.17 19.04
N SER A 691 -14.25 3.20 18.39
CA SER A 691 -13.30 4.08 19.03
C SER A 691 -13.93 4.84 20.20
N LEU A 692 -13.36 4.73 21.40
CA LEU A 692 -13.85 5.47 22.57
C LEU A 692 -13.59 6.97 22.44
N GLU A 693 -12.49 7.37 21.77
CA GLU A 693 -12.14 8.77 21.54
C GLU A 693 -13.02 9.41 20.46
N THR A 694 -13.24 8.71 19.35
CA THR A 694 -13.84 9.31 18.14
C THR A 694 -15.24 8.78 17.80
N GLY A 695 -15.71 7.72 18.46
CA GLY A 695 -16.95 7.02 18.12
C GLY A 695 -16.91 6.25 16.78
N ARG A 696 -15.76 6.27 16.09
CA ARG A 696 -15.59 5.69 14.76
C ARG A 696 -15.70 4.17 14.80
N GLN A 697 -16.42 3.60 13.84
CA GLN A 697 -16.54 2.15 13.64
C GLN A 697 -15.19 1.53 13.26
N GLN A 698 -14.88 0.36 13.83
CA GLN A 698 -13.69 -0.39 13.49
C GLN A 698 -13.67 -0.73 12.00
N HIS A 699 -12.58 -0.38 11.32
CA HIS A 699 -12.27 -0.96 10.02
C HIS A 699 -11.01 -1.81 10.14
N CYS A 700 -10.87 -2.77 9.23
CA CYS A 700 -9.71 -3.63 9.13
C CYS A 700 -9.19 -3.67 7.69
N THR A 701 -7.88 -3.52 7.54
CA THR A 701 -7.16 -3.93 6.33
C THR A 701 -6.81 -5.41 6.42
N PHE A 702 -7.15 -6.16 5.38
CA PHE A 702 -6.87 -7.59 5.29
C PHE A 702 -5.79 -7.84 4.24
N LEU A 703 -4.69 -8.47 4.65
CA LEU A 703 -3.60 -8.86 3.75
C LEU A 703 -3.49 -10.38 3.66
N ILE A 704 -3.29 -10.91 2.45
CA ILE A 704 -3.06 -12.33 2.21
C ILE A 704 -1.65 -12.46 1.62
N ASN A 705 -0.76 -13.15 2.33
CA ASN A 705 0.66 -13.29 1.96
C ASN A 705 1.35 -11.93 1.71
N GLY A 706 1.01 -10.92 2.51
CA GLY A 706 1.54 -9.56 2.39
C GLY A 706 0.90 -8.69 1.31
N MET A 707 -0.07 -9.21 0.54
CA MET A 707 -0.84 -8.44 -0.45
C MET A 707 -2.15 -7.94 0.17
N SER A 708 -2.39 -6.63 0.16
CA SER A 708 -3.67 -6.07 0.60
C SER A 708 -4.81 -6.53 -0.32
N CYS A 709 -5.84 -7.13 0.26
CA CYS A 709 -6.96 -7.73 -0.48
C CYS A 709 -8.29 -7.02 -0.22
N ALA A 710 -8.45 -6.40 0.95
CA ALA A 710 -9.67 -5.69 1.32
C ALA A 710 -9.42 -4.68 2.45
N TYR A 711 -10.26 -3.65 2.50
CA TYR A 711 -10.41 -2.73 3.64
C TYR A 711 -11.91 -2.63 3.93
N LEU A 712 -12.36 -3.15 5.07
CA LEU A 712 -13.79 -3.33 5.36
C LEU A 712 -14.12 -2.90 6.80
N PRO A 713 -15.32 -2.34 7.05
CA PRO A 713 -15.82 -2.15 8.40
C PRO A 713 -16.07 -3.51 9.08
N VAL A 714 -15.78 -3.59 10.37
CA VAL A 714 -16.11 -4.72 11.24
C VAL A 714 -17.22 -4.27 12.21
N PRO A 715 -18.43 -4.84 12.13
CA PRO A 715 -19.55 -4.52 13.02
C PRO A 715 -19.23 -4.78 14.50
N GLU A 716 -19.88 -4.06 15.42
CA GLU A 716 -19.77 -4.34 16.86
C GLU A 716 -20.46 -5.64 17.25
N GLU A 717 -21.47 -6.01 16.48
CA GLU A 717 -22.10 -7.31 16.57
C GLU A 717 -21.25 -8.38 15.87
N LEU A 718 -21.38 -9.61 16.37
CA LEU A 718 -20.70 -10.74 15.77
C LEU A 718 -21.24 -11.00 14.36
N SER A 719 -20.41 -10.80 13.36
CA SER A 719 -20.78 -10.94 11.95
C SER A 719 -19.72 -11.73 11.18
N THR A 720 -20.10 -12.30 10.04
CA THR A 720 -19.15 -13.02 9.19
C THR A 720 -18.70 -12.14 8.02
N VAL A 721 -17.45 -11.69 8.09
CA VAL A 721 -16.74 -11.00 7.00
C VAL A 721 -16.23 -12.03 6.01
N ARG A 722 -16.41 -11.77 4.71
CA ARG A 722 -15.94 -12.66 3.64
C ARG A 722 -14.94 -11.96 2.73
N LEU A 723 -13.79 -12.58 2.52
CA LEU A 723 -12.67 -12.06 1.74
C LEU A 723 -12.41 -12.96 0.54
N ARG A 724 -12.38 -12.39 -0.66
CA ARG A 724 -12.01 -13.16 -1.85
C ARG A 724 -10.50 -13.41 -1.86
N ILE A 725 -10.08 -14.65 -2.14
CA ILE A 725 -8.66 -14.97 -2.31
C ILE A 725 -8.25 -14.65 -3.77
N PRO A 726 -7.26 -13.78 -4.00
CA PRO A 726 -6.72 -13.54 -5.35
C PRO A 726 -6.22 -14.83 -6.01
N ARG A 727 -6.64 -15.08 -7.26
CA ARG A 727 -6.32 -16.34 -7.97
C ARG A 727 -4.83 -16.60 -8.13
N ASN A 728 -4.01 -15.55 -8.29
CA ASN A 728 -2.56 -15.64 -8.36
C ASN A 728 -1.93 -16.18 -7.07
N LEU A 729 -2.56 -15.95 -5.90
CA LEU A 729 -2.10 -16.49 -4.63
C LEU A 729 -2.43 -17.98 -4.49
N LEU A 730 -3.55 -18.43 -5.06
CA LEU A 730 -3.92 -19.86 -5.11
C LEU A 730 -2.97 -20.70 -5.96
N THR A 731 -2.33 -20.11 -6.97
CA THR A 731 -1.40 -20.80 -7.88
C THR A 731 0.06 -20.80 -7.41
N ALA A 732 0.47 -19.83 -6.58
CA ALA A 732 1.86 -19.59 -6.22
C ALA A 732 2.30 -20.26 -4.90
N SER A 733 1.40 -20.45 -3.94
CA SER A 733 1.70 -21.07 -2.65
C SER A 733 0.44 -21.67 -2.03
N ARG A 734 0.56 -22.85 -1.39
CA ARG A 734 -0.52 -23.40 -0.56
C ARG A 734 -0.57 -22.80 0.83
N ALA A 735 0.54 -22.25 1.29
CA ALA A 735 0.61 -21.55 2.56
C ALA A 735 -0.03 -20.17 2.40
N ILE A 736 -1.02 -19.91 3.26
CA ILE A 736 -1.72 -18.64 3.39
C ILE A 736 -1.37 -18.06 4.76
N ARG A 737 -0.88 -16.82 4.73
CA ARG A 737 -0.70 -15.93 5.87
C ARG A 737 -1.72 -14.81 5.73
N LEU A 738 -2.78 -14.88 6.52
CA LEU A 738 -3.80 -13.83 6.61
C LEU A 738 -3.40 -12.86 7.72
N GLU A 739 -3.31 -11.58 7.40
CA GLU A 739 -3.07 -10.49 8.35
C GLU A 739 -4.32 -9.63 8.44
N ILE A 740 -4.73 -9.32 9.67
CA ILE A 740 -5.84 -8.43 10.00
C ILE A 740 -5.25 -7.22 10.71
N VAL A 741 -5.38 -6.03 10.12
CA VAL A 741 -4.82 -4.78 10.64
C VAL A 741 -5.98 -3.84 10.96
N PRO A 742 -6.38 -3.72 12.24
CA PRO A 742 -7.42 -2.77 12.64
C PRO A 742 -6.94 -1.32 12.54
N ASP A 743 -7.88 -0.40 12.28
CA ASP A 743 -7.64 1.05 12.31
C ASP A 743 -7.23 1.60 13.68
N HIS A 744 -7.69 0.97 14.76
CA HIS A 744 -7.53 1.45 16.14
C HIS A 744 -7.68 0.30 17.14
N LEU A 745 -7.22 0.53 18.37
CA LEU A 745 -7.24 -0.41 19.50
C LEU A 745 -7.88 0.31 20.69
N GLU A 746 -8.75 -0.38 21.44
CA GLU A 746 -9.54 0.27 22.49
C GLU A 746 -9.30 -0.32 23.87
N PRO A 747 -9.00 0.50 24.90
CA PRO A 747 -8.84 0.01 26.25
C PRO A 747 -10.15 -0.61 26.76
N VAL A 748 -10.05 -1.64 27.60
CA VAL A 748 -11.21 -2.19 28.32
C VAL A 748 -11.58 -1.19 29.42
N SER A 749 -12.83 -0.70 29.42
CA SER A 749 -13.25 0.37 30.34
C SER A 749 -13.09 -0.03 31.81
N PRO A 750 -12.48 0.81 32.67
CA PRO A 750 -12.24 0.51 34.09
C PRO A 750 -13.50 0.60 34.97
N ASP A 751 -14.64 1.06 34.46
CA ASP A 751 -15.86 1.35 35.24
C ASP A 751 -16.51 0.09 35.86
N ALA A 752 -16.09 -1.12 35.46
CA ALA A 752 -16.60 -2.38 36.01
C ALA A 752 -15.82 -2.90 37.24
N GLY A 753 -14.80 -2.19 37.71
CA GLY A 753 -13.93 -2.66 38.82
C GLY A 753 -13.03 -3.86 38.46
N LEU A 754 -12.99 -4.23 37.18
CA LEU A 754 -12.09 -5.22 36.60
C LEU A 754 -10.88 -4.50 36.00
N ASN A 755 -9.67 -4.86 36.47
CA ASN A 755 -8.42 -4.30 35.98
C ASN A 755 -7.93 -5.13 34.78
N ASP A 756 -8.60 -4.98 33.62
CA ASP A 756 -8.18 -5.58 32.35
C ASP A 756 -7.37 -4.52 31.58
N SER A 757 -6.05 -4.68 31.51
CA SER A 757 -5.18 -3.72 30.84
C SER A 757 -5.20 -3.82 29.31
N ARG A 758 -6.06 -4.66 28.71
CA ARG A 758 -6.06 -4.91 27.26
C ARG A 758 -6.60 -3.76 26.46
N GLU A 759 -5.91 -3.48 25.37
CA GLU A 759 -6.49 -2.81 24.23
C GLU A 759 -6.95 -3.87 23.24
N LEU A 760 -8.24 -3.84 22.92
CA LEU A 760 -8.88 -4.84 22.06
C LEU A 760 -9.41 -4.11 20.84
N ALA A 761 -9.19 -4.67 19.65
CA ALA A 761 -9.77 -4.15 18.41
C ALA A 761 -10.92 -5.03 17.94
N VAL A 762 -10.64 -6.30 17.66
CA VAL A 762 -11.57 -7.22 16.99
C VAL A 762 -11.69 -8.52 17.76
N ALA A 763 -12.88 -8.94 18.18
CA ALA A 763 -13.11 -10.31 18.62
C ALA A 763 -13.24 -11.22 17.41
N LEU A 764 -12.57 -12.36 17.43
CA LEU A 764 -12.62 -13.40 16.41
C LEU A 764 -13.10 -14.70 17.08
N ILE A 765 -14.18 -15.27 16.56
CA ILE A 765 -14.77 -16.52 17.07
C ILE A 765 -14.42 -17.70 16.18
N ALA A 766 -14.38 -17.49 14.87
CA ALA A 766 -14.03 -18.54 13.94
C ALA A 766 -13.50 -17.97 12.63
N PHE A 767 -12.71 -18.77 11.92
CA PHE A 767 -12.37 -18.49 10.53
C PHE A 767 -12.36 -19.78 9.71
N GLY A 768 -12.57 -19.66 8.41
CA GLY A 768 -12.59 -20.82 7.52
C GLY A 768 -12.42 -20.41 6.07
N VAL A 769 -12.14 -21.39 5.22
CA VAL A 769 -12.15 -21.21 3.77
C VAL A 769 -13.43 -21.82 3.26
N MET A 770 -14.32 -21.01 2.70
CA MET A 770 -15.62 -21.44 2.24
C MET A 770 -15.66 -21.40 0.72
N PRO A 771 -16.27 -22.39 0.05
CA PRO A 771 -16.69 -22.18 -1.34
C PRO A 771 -17.64 -20.98 -1.36
N GLN A 772 -17.60 -20.20 -2.44
CA GLN A 772 -18.47 -19.03 -2.56
C GLN A 772 -19.92 -19.48 -2.36
N ALA A 773 -20.52 -19.11 -1.22
CA ALA A 773 -21.84 -19.62 -0.88
C ALA A 773 -22.86 -19.03 -1.85
N SER A 774 -23.66 -19.87 -2.48
CA SER A 774 -24.92 -19.41 -3.06
C SER A 774 -25.82 -18.97 -1.90
N VAL A 775 -25.76 -17.69 -1.53
CA VAL A 775 -26.61 -17.12 -0.48
C VAL A 775 -28.07 -17.40 -0.87
N GLU A 776 -28.79 -18.16 -0.03
CA GLU A 776 -30.24 -18.31 -0.22
C GLU A 776 -30.88 -16.94 -0.03
N LEU A 777 -31.36 -16.38 -1.14
CA LEU A 777 -32.00 -15.07 -1.11
C LEU A 777 -33.31 -15.15 -0.31
N PRO A 778 -33.59 -14.14 0.55
CA PRO A 778 -34.80 -14.08 1.35
C PRO A 778 -36.02 -14.05 0.45
N VAL A 779 -37.09 -14.71 0.88
CA VAL A 779 -38.28 -14.86 0.06
C VAL A 779 -39.37 -13.91 0.55
N LEU A 780 -39.62 -12.84 -0.20
CA LEU A 780 -40.70 -11.88 0.09
C LEU A 780 -42.06 -12.47 -0.28
N GLN A 781 -43.02 -12.32 0.63
CA GLN A 781 -44.40 -12.75 0.39
C GLN A 781 -45.13 -11.66 -0.41
N PRO A 782 -45.76 -12.00 -1.55
CA PRO A 782 -46.53 -11.02 -2.31
C PRO A 782 -47.65 -10.39 -1.48
N ASN A 783 -47.91 -9.11 -1.75
CA ASN A 783 -48.92 -8.26 -1.11
C ASN A 783 -48.72 -8.05 0.39
N LYS A 784 -47.48 -8.18 0.87
CA LYS A 784 -47.10 -7.90 2.26
C LYS A 784 -45.92 -6.93 2.28
N MET A 785 -46.04 -5.89 3.11
CA MET A 785 -44.92 -5.02 3.44
C MET A 785 -44.14 -5.66 4.59
N HIS A 786 -42.84 -5.84 4.42
CA HIS A 786 -41.96 -6.37 5.44
C HIS A 786 -41.17 -5.22 6.05
N ASP A 787 -41.17 -5.12 7.37
CA ASP A 787 -40.42 -4.10 8.12
C ASP A 787 -38.93 -4.28 7.85
N ALA A 788 -38.23 -3.18 7.55
CA ALA A 788 -36.79 -3.20 7.25
C ALA A 788 -35.92 -2.78 8.43
N GLY A 789 -36.49 -2.45 9.59
CA GLY A 789 -35.79 -2.17 10.83
C GLY A 789 -35.49 -3.41 11.66
N GLU A 790 -35.03 -3.18 12.90
CA GLU A 790 -34.62 -4.20 13.87
C GLU A 790 -35.71 -5.27 14.07
N GLY A 791 -35.35 -6.53 13.86
CA GLY A 791 -36.26 -7.68 13.96
C GLY A 791 -37.27 -7.84 12.81
N GLY A 792 -37.25 -6.94 11.82
CA GLY A 792 -38.11 -6.98 10.64
C GLY A 792 -37.57 -7.91 9.54
N SER A 793 -38.42 -8.77 8.97
CA SER A 793 -38.01 -9.73 7.93
C SER A 793 -37.65 -9.08 6.58
N GLY A 794 -37.84 -7.76 6.43
CA GLY A 794 -37.42 -7.00 5.25
C GLY A 794 -35.93 -6.65 5.29
N SER A 795 -35.35 -6.53 6.49
CA SER A 795 -33.91 -6.27 6.68
C SER A 795 -33.03 -7.37 6.07
N GLU A 796 -33.49 -8.62 6.06
CA GLU A 796 -32.78 -9.75 5.44
C GLU A 796 -32.52 -9.55 3.94
N ALA A 797 -33.34 -8.75 3.25
CA ALA A 797 -33.16 -8.42 1.85
C ALA A 797 -32.10 -7.35 1.60
N LEU A 798 -31.60 -6.67 2.64
CA LEU A 798 -30.59 -5.62 2.58
C LEU A 798 -29.18 -6.24 2.61
N VAL A 799 -28.57 -6.48 1.44
CA VAL A 799 -27.37 -7.35 1.33
C VAL A 799 -26.05 -6.60 1.44
N ARG A 800 -25.95 -5.38 0.91
CA ARG A 800 -24.71 -4.59 0.90
C ARG A 800 -25.02 -3.12 1.05
N GLY A 801 -24.17 -2.38 1.75
CA GLY A 801 -24.25 -0.91 1.83
C GLY A 801 -25.36 -0.42 2.75
N PHE A 802 -25.71 -1.18 3.78
CA PHE A 802 -26.64 -0.79 4.82
C PHE A 802 -25.93 -0.88 6.18
N TYR A 803 -26.27 0.02 7.11
CA TYR A 803 -25.88 -0.07 8.51
C TYR A 803 -26.72 -1.15 9.22
N GLU A 804 -26.43 -1.40 10.50
CA GLU A 804 -27.26 -2.29 11.32
C GLU A 804 -28.71 -1.76 11.39
N PRO A 805 -29.72 -2.64 11.31
CA PRO A 805 -31.12 -2.23 11.41
C PRO A 805 -31.45 -1.58 12.75
N GLU A 806 -32.19 -0.47 12.71
CA GLU A 806 -32.67 0.28 13.86
C GLU A 806 -34.19 0.08 14.03
N PRO A 807 -34.78 0.44 15.18
CA PRO A 807 -36.23 0.38 15.36
C PRO A 807 -37.00 1.13 14.25
N GLY A 808 -37.63 0.36 13.35
CA GLY A 808 -38.50 0.84 12.26
C GLY A 808 -37.80 1.26 10.96
N LEU A 809 -36.46 1.22 10.88
CA LEU A 809 -35.73 1.53 9.64
C LEU A 809 -34.30 0.96 9.61
N THR A 810 -33.69 0.92 8.43
CA THR A 810 -32.26 0.65 8.27
C THR A 810 -31.62 1.73 7.39
N TRP A 811 -30.60 2.42 7.91
CA TRP A 811 -29.85 3.42 7.14
C TRP A 811 -28.92 2.78 6.11
N MET A 812 -28.73 3.47 4.99
CA MET A 812 -27.76 3.12 3.97
C MET A 812 -26.36 3.60 4.39
N ALA A 813 -25.36 2.72 4.28
CA ALA A 813 -23.97 3.02 4.59
C ALA A 813 -23.26 3.61 3.38
N GLY A 814 -23.11 4.95 3.38
CA GLY A 814 -22.52 5.70 2.28
C GLY A 814 -23.51 5.92 1.14
N THR A 815 -23.03 5.95 -0.10
CA THR A 815 -23.82 6.34 -1.28
C THR A 815 -24.24 5.20 -2.18
N SER A 816 -24.00 3.93 -1.82
CA SER A 816 -24.50 2.80 -2.60
C SER A 816 -24.87 1.59 -1.75
N ALA A 817 -25.97 0.93 -2.12
CA ALA A 817 -26.44 -0.28 -1.47
C ALA A 817 -27.11 -1.26 -2.44
N SER A 818 -27.33 -2.50 -2.01
CA SER A 818 -28.01 -3.52 -2.81
C SER A 818 -29.01 -4.32 -2.00
N ILE A 819 -30.23 -4.43 -2.52
CA ILE A 819 -31.32 -5.25 -1.99
C ILE A 819 -31.44 -6.51 -2.86
N ARG A 820 -31.45 -7.71 -2.27
CA ARG A 820 -31.66 -8.97 -3.01
C ARG A 820 -32.73 -9.83 -2.37
N PHE A 821 -33.62 -10.38 -3.19
CA PHE A 821 -34.71 -11.23 -2.72
C PHE A 821 -35.22 -12.19 -3.81
N ARG A 822 -36.03 -13.16 -3.38
CA ARG A 822 -36.89 -14.00 -4.21
C ARG A 822 -38.36 -13.71 -3.92
N VAL A 823 -39.23 -14.02 -4.88
CA VAL A 823 -40.69 -13.98 -4.66
C VAL A 823 -41.24 -15.38 -4.35
N SER A 824 -42.12 -15.48 -3.34
CA SER A 824 -42.64 -16.79 -2.90
C SER A 824 -43.71 -17.38 -3.81
N GLN A 825 -44.31 -16.57 -4.70
CA GLN A 825 -45.35 -16.98 -5.65
C GLN A 825 -45.26 -16.13 -6.91
N THR A 826 -45.88 -16.59 -8.00
CA THR A 826 -45.92 -15.84 -9.26
C THR A 826 -46.79 -14.60 -9.12
N VAL A 827 -46.26 -13.43 -9.50
CA VAL A 827 -46.97 -12.14 -9.46
C VAL A 827 -47.05 -11.56 -10.87
N ILE A 828 -48.25 -11.16 -11.30
CA ILE A 828 -48.48 -10.49 -12.59
C ILE A 828 -48.27 -8.98 -12.38
N ARG A 829 -47.44 -8.37 -13.23
CA ARG A 829 -46.97 -6.97 -13.09
C ARG A 829 -46.47 -6.69 -11.67
N PRO A 830 -45.40 -7.38 -11.24
CA PRO A 830 -44.88 -7.21 -9.89
C PRO A 830 -44.22 -5.85 -9.75
N VAL A 831 -44.49 -5.21 -8.63
CA VAL A 831 -43.87 -3.97 -8.21
C VAL A 831 -43.20 -4.20 -6.85
N LEU A 832 -41.93 -3.86 -6.76
CA LEU A 832 -41.22 -3.78 -5.49
C LEU A 832 -41.52 -2.42 -4.87
N ARG A 833 -42.31 -2.46 -3.80
CA ARG A 833 -42.61 -1.30 -2.97
C ARG A 833 -41.52 -1.16 -1.92
N LEU A 834 -40.99 0.04 -1.77
CA LEU A 834 -39.99 0.43 -0.77
C LEU A 834 -40.56 1.58 0.06
N GLY A 835 -40.59 1.41 1.37
CA GLY A 835 -40.73 2.53 2.31
C GLY A 835 -39.35 3.11 2.55
N LEU A 836 -39.16 4.39 2.28
CA LEU A 836 -37.87 5.07 2.29
C LEU A 836 -37.95 6.38 3.07
N TRP A 837 -36.88 6.77 3.74
CA TRP A 837 -36.73 8.09 4.34
C TRP A 837 -35.45 8.70 3.78
N GLY A 838 -35.57 9.70 2.91
CA GLY A 838 -34.40 10.42 2.38
C GLY A 838 -34.00 11.52 3.34
N ARG A 839 -32.70 11.72 3.56
CA ARG A 839 -32.18 12.86 4.33
C ARG A 839 -31.64 13.88 3.35
N CYS A 840 -32.19 15.10 3.35
CA CYS A 840 -31.63 16.19 2.54
C CYS A 840 -30.32 16.69 3.15
N SER A 841 -29.43 17.25 2.33
CA SER A 841 -28.20 17.87 2.85
C SER A 841 -28.52 19.06 3.75
N GLU A 842 -27.59 19.43 4.62
CA GLU A 842 -27.75 20.63 5.48
C GLU A 842 -27.86 21.93 4.67
N GLU A 843 -27.30 21.93 3.44
CA GLU A 843 -27.43 23.02 2.48
C GLU A 843 -28.80 23.05 1.78
N GLY A 844 -29.70 22.13 2.11
CA GLY A 844 -31.06 22.05 1.58
C GLY A 844 -31.14 21.36 0.22
N GLU A 845 -30.09 20.66 -0.21
CA GLU A 845 -30.11 19.91 -1.46
C GLU A 845 -31.03 18.69 -1.32
N ARG A 846 -31.87 18.47 -2.35
CA ARG A 846 -32.76 17.31 -2.36
C ARG A 846 -31.97 16.04 -2.62
N GLN A 847 -32.28 14.99 -1.86
CA GLN A 847 -31.63 13.70 -2.01
C GLN A 847 -32.11 13.05 -3.31
N ILE A 848 -31.21 12.86 -4.26
CA ILE A 848 -31.50 12.13 -5.50
C ILE A 848 -31.03 10.69 -5.33
N MET A 849 -31.84 9.76 -5.84
CA MET A 849 -31.62 8.34 -5.73
C MET A 849 -31.77 7.67 -7.10
N ARG A 850 -30.82 6.79 -7.42
CA ARG A 850 -30.77 6.05 -8.68
C ARG A 850 -30.90 4.57 -8.40
N PHE A 851 -31.84 3.92 -9.09
CA PHE A 851 -32.07 2.49 -8.97
C PHE A 851 -31.49 1.72 -10.16
N SER A 852 -31.07 0.47 -9.94
CA SER A 852 -30.77 -0.47 -11.02
C SER A 852 -31.23 -1.87 -10.64
N LEU A 853 -32.16 -2.45 -11.40
CA LEU A 853 -32.68 -3.79 -11.16
C LEU A 853 -31.99 -4.80 -12.07
N ASN A 854 -31.37 -5.83 -11.50
CA ASN A 854 -30.62 -6.86 -12.23
C ASN A 854 -29.60 -6.27 -13.22
N LYS A 855 -28.92 -5.19 -12.79
CA LYS A 855 -27.95 -4.38 -13.58
C LYS A 855 -28.58 -3.51 -14.67
N GLN A 856 -29.90 -3.49 -14.82
CA GLN A 856 -30.59 -2.57 -15.71
C GLN A 856 -31.00 -1.31 -14.96
N ARG A 857 -30.58 -0.14 -15.44
CA ARG A 857 -30.88 1.15 -14.82
C ARG A 857 -32.38 1.45 -14.90
N LEU A 858 -32.89 2.07 -13.83
CA LEU A 858 -34.24 2.62 -13.69
C LEU A 858 -34.16 4.15 -13.56
N ASP A 859 -35.30 4.83 -13.66
CA ASP A 859 -35.38 6.29 -13.54
C ASP A 859 -34.86 6.80 -12.18
N ASP A 860 -34.31 8.01 -12.17
CA ASP A 860 -33.84 8.67 -10.96
C ASP A 860 -35.02 9.28 -10.20
N LEU A 861 -34.95 9.29 -8.87
CA LEU A 861 -36.01 9.80 -7.99
C LEU A 861 -35.47 10.83 -7.02
N ILE A 862 -36.23 11.89 -6.84
CA ILE A 862 -35.96 12.92 -5.84
C ILE A 862 -36.77 12.58 -4.59
N LEU A 863 -36.08 12.37 -3.47
CA LEU A 863 -36.70 12.17 -2.18
C LEU A 863 -36.82 13.49 -1.44
N GLU A 864 -37.97 13.65 -0.80
CA GLU A 864 -38.16 14.69 0.21
C GLU A 864 -37.69 14.17 1.58
N ASP A 865 -37.32 15.09 2.48
CA ASP A 865 -36.97 14.81 3.87
C ASP A 865 -38.21 14.45 4.72
N ARG A 866 -38.83 13.34 4.34
CA ARG A 866 -39.96 12.68 4.99
C ARG A 866 -40.00 11.22 4.56
N GLN A 867 -40.95 10.46 5.11
CA GLN A 867 -41.21 9.12 4.64
C GLN A 867 -41.83 9.16 3.23
N ASN A 868 -41.18 8.47 2.30
CA ASN A 868 -41.58 8.28 0.91
C ASN A 868 -41.93 6.80 0.70
N VAL A 869 -42.87 6.52 -0.20
CA VAL A 869 -43.16 5.15 -0.65
C VAL A 869 -42.94 5.12 -2.16
N ILE A 870 -42.05 4.22 -2.60
CA ILE A 870 -41.65 4.13 -4.01
C ILE A 870 -41.95 2.74 -4.53
N ASP A 871 -42.46 2.70 -5.75
CA ASP A 871 -42.86 1.51 -6.46
C ASP A 871 -41.95 1.29 -7.67
N VAL A 872 -41.13 0.23 -7.62
CA VAL A 872 -40.20 -0.16 -8.69
C VAL A 872 -40.77 -1.34 -9.49
N SER A 873 -41.01 -1.16 -10.78
CA SER A 873 -41.51 -2.25 -11.63
C SER A 873 -40.46 -3.36 -11.78
N LEU A 874 -40.86 -4.60 -11.50
CA LEU A 874 -40.03 -5.81 -11.67
C LEU A 874 -40.26 -6.50 -13.04
N GLY A 875 -41.03 -5.88 -13.93
CA GLY A 875 -41.38 -6.40 -15.25
C GLY A 875 -42.87 -6.79 -15.39
N THR A 876 -43.19 -7.60 -16.40
CA THR A 876 -44.58 -8.03 -16.66
C THR A 876 -44.99 -9.26 -15.86
N LEU A 877 -44.03 -10.09 -15.45
CA LEU A 877 -44.25 -11.34 -14.72
C LEU A 877 -43.03 -11.65 -13.85
N ALA A 878 -43.23 -11.88 -12.55
CA ALA A 878 -42.23 -12.48 -11.66
C ALA A 878 -42.64 -13.92 -11.39
N PRO A 879 -41.99 -14.93 -12.00
CA PRO A 879 -42.27 -16.32 -11.66
C PRO A 879 -41.82 -16.65 -10.23
N ILE A 880 -42.48 -17.62 -9.60
CA ILE A 880 -42.07 -18.15 -8.29
C ILE A 880 -40.57 -18.47 -8.27
N GLY A 881 -39.86 -17.99 -7.24
CA GLY A 881 -38.43 -18.20 -7.07
C GLY A 881 -37.52 -17.32 -7.93
N ALA A 882 -38.07 -16.41 -8.76
CA ALA A 882 -37.29 -15.43 -9.49
C ALA A 882 -36.45 -14.58 -8.53
N GLN A 883 -35.18 -14.37 -8.89
CA GLN A 883 -34.22 -13.61 -8.11
C GLN A 883 -34.14 -12.17 -8.64
N TYR A 884 -34.12 -11.23 -7.71
CA TYR A 884 -33.99 -9.80 -8.00
C TYR A 884 -32.83 -9.22 -7.21
N ASN A 885 -32.01 -8.41 -7.86
CA ASN A 885 -30.95 -7.60 -7.25
C ASN A 885 -31.21 -6.14 -7.62
N LEU A 886 -31.69 -5.35 -6.67
CA LEU A 886 -31.90 -3.92 -6.82
C LEU A 886 -30.71 -3.18 -6.20
N GLU A 887 -29.95 -2.46 -7.01
CA GLU A 887 -28.91 -1.57 -6.55
C GLU A 887 -29.47 -0.15 -6.39
N ILE A 888 -29.11 0.49 -5.29
CA ILE A 888 -29.49 1.86 -4.93
C ILE A 888 -28.22 2.69 -4.91
N ARG A 889 -28.28 3.90 -5.48
CA ARG A 889 -27.23 4.91 -5.35
C ARG A 889 -27.80 6.25 -4.95
N LEU A 890 -27.07 6.95 -4.10
CA LEU A 890 -27.45 8.23 -3.55
C LEU A 890 -26.50 9.34 -3.96
N ARG A 891 -27.11 10.51 -4.11
CA ARG A 891 -26.61 11.84 -3.80
C ARG A 891 -25.19 12.05 -3.29
N HIS A 892 -25.29 12.70 -2.17
CA HIS A 892 -24.44 12.69 -1.03
C HIS A 892 -24.95 11.63 -0.03
N ALA A 893 -24.10 11.35 0.95
CA ALA A 893 -24.46 10.82 2.26
C ALA A 893 -23.58 11.61 3.23
N GLU A 894 -24.17 12.22 4.25
CA GLU A 894 -23.49 13.23 5.07
C GLU A 894 -23.48 12.82 6.52
N ILE A 895 -22.46 13.28 7.24
CA ILE A 895 -22.40 13.16 8.68
C ILE A 895 -23.54 14.02 9.26
N ALA A 896 -24.25 13.51 10.26
CA ALA A 896 -25.31 14.30 10.88
C ALA A 896 -24.69 15.29 11.87
N GLU A 897 -24.87 16.58 11.63
CA GLU A 897 -24.49 17.63 12.58
C GLU A 897 -25.75 18.39 13.05
N ASP A 898 -25.63 19.06 14.20
CA ASP A 898 -26.64 20.02 14.63
C ASP A 898 -26.40 21.37 13.96
N LYS A 899 -27.33 22.31 14.13
CA LYS A 899 -27.23 23.66 13.54
C LYS A 899 -26.01 24.47 13.99
N ASN A 900 -25.27 24.00 15.00
CA ASN A 900 -24.07 24.64 15.51
C ASN A 900 -22.79 23.91 15.05
N GLY A 901 -22.90 22.90 14.17
CA GLY A 901 -21.79 22.08 13.69
C GLY A 901 -21.31 21.05 14.70
N ASN A 902 -22.11 20.72 15.71
CA ASN A 902 -21.76 19.63 16.62
C ASN A 902 -22.21 18.30 16.00
N LEU A 903 -21.32 17.33 16.03
CA LEU A 903 -21.57 15.96 15.57
C LEU A 903 -22.76 15.33 16.33
N LEU A 904 -23.86 15.06 15.62
CA LEU A 904 -25.02 14.31 16.13
C LEU A 904 -24.88 12.80 15.87
N ASP A 905 -24.41 12.44 14.68
CA ASP A 905 -24.17 11.05 14.27
C ASP A 905 -23.00 11.00 13.29
N GLY A 906 -21.94 10.27 13.66
CA GLY A 906 -20.72 10.11 12.87
C GLY A 906 -20.85 9.26 11.61
N ARG A 907 -22.03 8.71 11.34
CA ARG A 907 -22.34 7.91 10.15
C ARG A 907 -22.70 8.80 8.96
N LEU A 908 -22.37 8.36 7.75
CA LEU A 908 -22.78 9.02 6.52
C LEU A 908 -24.22 8.59 6.19
N LEU A 909 -25.18 9.47 6.50
CA LEU A 909 -26.60 9.22 6.34
C LEU A 909 -27.13 9.94 5.09
N GLY A 910 -27.83 9.21 4.23
CA GLY A 910 -28.52 9.78 3.07
C GLY A 910 -29.90 9.17 2.79
N LEU A 911 -30.08 7.89 3.10
CA LEU A 911 -31.34 7.17 2.91
C LEU A 911 -31.52 6.12 3.99
N ALA A 912 -32.73 5.98 4.53
CA ALA A 912 -33.14 4.82 5.30
C ALA A 912 -34.23 4.04 4.58
N VAL A 913 -34.23 2.73 4.74
CA VAL A 913 -35.29 1.83 4.29
C VAL A 913 -36.15 1.47 5.48
N THR A 914 -37.44 1.83 5.45
CA THR A 914 -38.41 1.53 6.51
C THR A 914 -39.18 0.23 6.24
N GLY A 915 -39.24 -0.21 4.98
CA GLY A 915 -39.85 -1.49 4.64
C GLY A 915 -39.66 -1.90 3.18
N ILE A 916 -39.77 -3.20 2.90
CA ILE A 916 -39.71 -3.77 1.55
C ILE A 916 -40.88 -4.73 1.33
N GLY A 917 -41.55 -4.66 0.18
CA GLY A 917 -42.62 -5.61 -0.17
C GLY A 917 -42.80 -5.74 -1.68
N VAL A 918 -43.34 -6.87 -2.13
CA VAL A 918 -43.66 -7.09 -3.56
C VAL A 918 -45.17 -7.15 -3.72
N PHE A 919 -45.74 -6.32 -4.59
CA PHE A 919 -47.19 -6.23 -4.81
C PHE A 919 -47.53 -6.49 -6.28
N GLY A 920 -48.75 -6.95 -6.54
CA GLY A 920 -49.29 -7.03 -7.90
C GLY A 920 -50.15 -5.81 -8.21
N GLY A 921 -49.90 -5.11 -9.31
CA GLY A 921 -50.67 -3.93 -9.70
C GLY A 921 -49.89 -2.98 -10.59
N GLU A 922 -50.54 -1.89 -11.01
CA GLU A 922 -49.82 -0.76 -11.60
C GLU A 922 -49.26 0.12 -10.47
N PRO A 923 -48.01 0.58 -10.56
CA PRO A 923 -47.35 1.37 -9.51
C PRO A 923 -48.07 2.72 -9.28
N GLU A 924 -48.23 3.14 -8.01
CA GLU A 924 -48.85 4.44 -7.67
C GLU A 924 -47.94 5.63 -8.02
N VAL A 925 -46.62 5.43 -7.90
CA VAL A 925 -45.56 6.35 -8.35
C VAL A 925 -44.55 5.49 -9.11
N ALA A 926 -44.66 5.47 -10.44
CA ALA A 926 -43.96 4.52 -11.29
C ALA A 926 -42.49 4.89 -11.50
N VAL A 927 -41.57 4.03 -11.03
CA VAL A 927 -40.22 3.94 -11.60
C VAL A 927 -40.24 2.80 -12.61
N SER A 928 -40.20 3.15 -13.89
CA SER A 928 -40.29 2.17 -14.98
C SER A 928 -38.92 1.90 -15.57
N LEU A 929 -38.77 0.76 -16.25
CA LEU A 929 -37.61 0.56 -17.12
C LEU A 929 -37.80 1.51 -18.30
N GLY A 930 -37.04 2.60 -18.33
CA GLY A 930 -37.25 3.73 -19.22
C GLY A 930 -37.51 3.32 -20.68
N SER A 931 -38.71 3.66 -21.19
CA SER A 931 -38.97 3.80 -22.61
C SER A 931 -38.92 5.29 -22.95
N HIS A 932 -37.85 5.75 -23.59
CA HIS A 932 -37.74 7.13 -24.05
C HIS A 932 -38.74 7.41 -25.19
N GLU A 933 -39.84 8.10 -24.86
CA GLU A 933 -40.53 9.00 -25.78
C GLU A 933 -40.88 10.32 -25.06
N GLY A 934 -40.22 11.40 -25.50
CA GLY A 934 -40.78 12.76 -25.57
C GLY A 934 -41.13 13.51 -24.27
N GLY A 935 -40.25 14.44 -23.87
CA GLY A 935 -40.68 15.80 -23.52
C GLY A 935 -40.68 16.22 -22.05
N LYS A 936 -39.53 16.65 -21.53
CA LYS A 936 -39.23 17.95 -20.90
C LYS A 936 -37.82 17.85 -20.27
N THR A 937 -37.03 18.90 -20.47
CA THR A 937 -35.57 18.96 -20.29
C THR A 937 -35.09 18.62 -18.87
N GLU A 938 -34.17 17.66 -18.80
CA GLU A 938 -33.48 17.06 -17.64
C GLU A 938 -32.17 17.80 -17.25
N ASP A 939 -31.90 18.98 -17.84
CA ASP A 939 -30.56 19.58 -17.91
C ASP A 939 -30.00 20.19 -16.59
N ASP A 940 -30.66 20.06 -15.43
CA ASP A 940 -30.20 20.72 -14.18
C ASP A 940 -29.78 19.76 -13.04
N VAL A 941 -29.80 18.43 -13.25
CA VAL A 941 -29.68 17.47 -12.13
C VAL A 941 -28.50 16.48 -12.24
N ASP A 942 -27.98 16.24 -13.44
CA ASP A 942 -26.99 15.18 -13.70
C ASP A 942 -25.52 15.60 -13.46
N GLU A 943 -25.26 16.86 -13.07
CA GLU A 943 -23.92 17.43 -12.79
C GLU A 943 -23.42 17.26 -11.34
N LEU A 944 -24.24 16.71 -10.43
CA LEU A 944 -23.98 16.80 -8.98
C LEU A 944 -23.79 15.45 -8.26
N PHE A 945 -23.29 14.42 -8.96
CA PHE A 945 -22.99 13.08 -8.41
C PHE A 945 -21.59 12.54 -8.75
#